data_AF-A0A8J2QKE0-F1
#
_entry.id   AF-A0A8J2QKE0-F1
#
_cell.length_a   1.000
_cell.length_b   1.000
_cell.length_c   1.000
_cell.angle_alpha   90.00
_cell.angle_beta   90.00
_cell.angle_gamma   90.00
#
_symmetry.space_group_name_H-M   'P 1'
#
loop_
_entity.id
_entity.type
_entity.pdbx_description
1 polymer ?
#
loop_
_entity_poly.entity_id
_entity_poly.type
_entity_poly.pdbx_seq_one_letter_code
_entity_poly.pdbx_strand_id
1 'polypeptide(L)'
;MRVIACLLLGFVAMATARPEETEFKLDVVDIKHKQIMILKLLNNIMGPVMYKDIEDIGKNFKIEDNIDMYTRREVVKVFLDNLKFGFLPRGEVFTLHVDRQLKEVVTMFHMLYYAKDFSTFIKTACWMRLYLNEGMFVYALTVAVRHRDDCRGIILPPPYEIYPYYFVRADVIQKAYMLKMKKGLLDNRLCDFYGIKMTDKDVYIIDENVFDRRVYLNDEDRLRYFTEDIDLNTYYYYFHVDYPFWMKDDMTNKLMNRRWELTLYVYQQLLARYYLERLSNGLGDINVLSWNKPIRRGYWPWLMLHNGIQLPVRMNNFVIERDNDKLLTLVMNCEKIITEAILKGYIEINGIRLELTKTDDIEVLGKLIYGTIEKTDLTKIQVDAYRYLLILMKAVIGMNTFTADKYFVVPTILDSYQTALRDPVFYQLQKRLVNLMILFKRRLPSYTHEDLYFPGVKIDNVVVDKLVTYFDDYLMDMTNAVVWNEDELKKTSVDMAFLVRKRRLNHQPFKLSIDILSDKTVDSVVRIFLGPKEDHLGRLLDININRVNFVELDSFLYKLNTGKNTIVRNSIDMHNLVRDRIMTRDLWKKLDGITDMRDMLLKDWRNYHTGFPTRLLLPKGRVGGMKMMLYVIVTPLKLVDNVDISILDVNRKDVVRDFRSTVLLDKMPLGFPFDRQIDIAKFFTPNMKFLDVMIFHKKQVCDMKTRWDRYVLKNYDLVDRTFINDNYFIDVDIDTKIDRNINLFDM
;
A
#
# COMPACT_ATOMS: atom_id res chain seq x y z
N MET A 1 3.63 -70.96 35.67
CA MET A 1 2.56 -69.94 35.70
C MET A 1 3.05 -68.51 35.96
N ARG A 2 4.07 -68.25 36.80
CA ARG A 2 4.53 -66.86 37.07
C ARG A 2 5.29 -66.17 35.91
N VAL A 3 6.03 -66.92 35.10
CA VAL A 3 6.80 -66.36 33.95
C VAL A 3 5.88 -65.96 32.79
N ILE A 4 4.80 -66.70 32.57
CA ILE A 4 3.82 -66.41 31.50
C ILE A 4 2.97 -65.18 31.86
N ALA A 5 2.67 -64.98 33.15
CA ALA A 5 1.97 -63.79 33.63
C ALA A 5 2.82 -62.50 33.48
N CYS A 6 4.14 -62.57 33.70
CA CYS A 6 5.04 -61.43 33.50
C CYS A 6 5.22 -61.09 32.01
N LEU A 7 5.23 -62.08 31.11
CA LEU A 7 5.28 -61.85 29.66
C LEU A 7 3.97 -61.26 29.13
N LEU A 8 2.81 -61.72 29.61
CA LEU A 8 1.50 -61.14 29.27
C LEU A 8 1.36 -59.70 29.79
N LEU A 9 1.86 -59.39 31.00
CA LEU A 9 1.89 -58.02 31.50
C LEU A 9 2.86 -57.12 30.71
N GLY A 10 3.98 -57.66 30.23
CA GLY A 10 4.92 -56.96 29.34
C GLY A 10 4.33 -56.64 27.96
N PHE A 11 3.54 -57.56 27.38
CA PHE A 11 2.86 -57.33 26.11
C PHE A 11 1.67 -56.37 26.23
N VAL A 12 0.94 -56.39 27.35
CA VAL A 12 -0.15 -55.41 27.60
C VAL A 12 0.42 -54.01 27.88
N ALA A 13 1.59 -53.89 28.53
CA ALA A 13 2.28 -52.62 28.70
C ALA A 13 2.82 -52.05 27.37
N MET A 14 3.25 -52.90 26.43
CA MET A 14 3.67 -52.46 25.09
C MET A 14 2.49 -52.17 24.15
N ALA A 15 1.33 -52.81 24.33
CA ALA A 15 0.11 -52.51 23.56
C ALA A 15 -0.63 -51.25 24.06
N THR A 16 -0.33 -50.77 25.28
CA THR A 16 -0.88 -49.53 25.85
C THR A 16 0.09 -48.35 25.82
N ALA A 17 1.37 -48.60 25.49
CA ALA A 17 2.26 -47.57 25.00
C ALA A 17 1.82 -47.14 23.58
N ARG A 18 0.79 -46.28 23.52
CA ARG A 18 0.71 -45.36 22.39
C ARG A 18 2.07 -44.70 22.27
N PRO A 19 2.64 -44.51 21.07
CA PRO A 19 3.69 -43.53 20.96
C PRO A 19 3.11 -42.27 21.59
N GLU A 20 3.80 -41.69 22.57
CA GLU A 20 3.64 -40.27 22.80
C GLU A 20 3.99 -39.66 21.44
N GLU A 21 2.97 -39.47 20.59
CA GLU A 21 2.94 -38.31 19.74
C GLU A 21 3.28 -37.20 20.70
N THR A 22 4.50 -36.67 20.57
CA THR A 22 4.81 -35.34 21.02
C THR A 22 3.75 -34.46 20.37
N GLU A 23 2.58 -34.34 21.01
CA GLU A 23 1.68 -33.22 20.86
C GLU A 23 2.58 -32.04 21.14
N PHE A 24 3.11 -31.45 20.08
CA PHE A 24 3.70 -30.14 20.09
C PHE A 24 2.65 -29.25 20.75
N LYS A 25 2.79 -29.02 22.06
CA LYS A 25 1.94 -28.10 22.83
C LYS A 25 2.20 -26.70 22.28
N LEU A 26 1.47 -26.36 21.22
CA LEU A 26 1.53 -25.08 20.52
C LEU A 26 0.97 -23.91 21.35
N ASP A 27 0.57 -24.16 22.61
CA ASP A 27 0.00 -23.16 23.51
C ASP A 27 1.05 -22.35 24.29
N VAL A 28 2.32 -22.79 24.33
CA VAL A 28 3.45 -22.04 24.91
C VAL A 28 4.49 -21.71 23.82
N VAL A 29 4.01 -21.23 22.68
CA VAL A 29 4.89 -20.95 21.54
C VAL A 29 5.45 -19.54 21.65
N ASP A 30 6.78 -19.47 21.84
CA ASP A 30 7.57 -18.25 21.70
C ASP A 30 7.24 -17.56 20.37
N ILE A 31 7.12 -16.22 20.38
CA ILE A 31 6.78 -15.40 19.21
C ILE A 31 7.70 -15.75 18.03
N LYS A 32 8.96 -16.11 18.30
CA LYS A 32 9.93 -16.63 17.32
C LYS A 32 9.40 -17.81 16.51
N HIS A 33 8.83 -18.81 17.16
CA HIS A 33 8.31 -19.98 16.46
C HIS A 33 7.03 -19.64 15.67
N LYS A 34 6.15 -18.78 16.22
CA LYS A 34 4.99 -18.27 15.46
C LYS A 34 5.42 -17.59 14.17
N GLN A 35 6.44 -16.73 14.27
CA GLN A 35 7.03 -16.02 13.14
C GLN A 35 7.61 -16.98 12.11
N ILE A 36 8.40 -17.98 12.54
CA ILE A 36 8.97 -19.00 11.65
C ILE A 36 7.88 -19.73 10.87
N MET A 37 6.79 -20.15 11.53
CA MET A 37 5.69 -20.85 10.86
C MET A 37 5.03 -20.00 9.77
N ILE A 38 4.79 -18.71 10.04
CA ILE A 38 4.22 -17.80 9.04
C ILE A 38 5.18 -17.57 7.87
N LEU A 39 6.48 -17.42 8.12
CA LEU A 39 7.47 -17.27 7.05
C LEU A 39 7.54 -18.53 6.16
N LYS A 40 7.46 -19.73 6.76
CA LYS A 40 7.44 -20.98 6.00
C LYS A 40 6.19 -21.09 5.12
N LEU A 41 5.01 -20.74 5.65
CA LEU A 41 3.74 -20.80 4.92
C LEU A 41 3.69 -19.88 3.69
N LEU A 42 4.37 -18.73 3.77
CA LEU A 42 4.41 -17.72 2.71
C LEU A 42 5.62 -17.86 1.76
N ASN A 43 6.46 -18.88 1.95
CA ASN A 43 7.59 -19.13 1.06
C ASN A 43 7.14 -19.91 -0.18
N ASN A 44 7.67 -19.54 -1.35
CA ASN A 44 7.44 -20.20 -2.64
C ASN A 44 5.98 -20.65 -2.85
N ILE A 45 5.03 -19.71 -2.74
CA ILE A 45 3.60 -20.03 -2.66
C ILE A 45 3.05 -20.72 -3.91
N MET A 46 3.63 -20.44 -5.08
CA MET A 46 3.23 -21.06 -6.36
C MET A 46 3.73 -22.50 -6.53
N GLY A 47 4.74 -22.92 -5.75
CA GLY A 47 5.29 -24.26 -5.77
C GLY A 47 4.60 -25.22 -4.79
N PRO A 48 4.95 -26.52 -4.84
CA PRO A 48 4.59 -27.46 -3.79
C PRO A 48 5.21 -27.04 -2.46
N VAL A 49 4.58 -27.44 -1.36
CA VAL A 49 5.11 -27.16 -0.01
C VAL A 49 6.40 -27.94 0.19
N MET A 50 7.48 -27.21 0.46
CA MET A 50 8.82 -27.77 0.68
C MET A 50 9.07 -28.23 2.12
N TYR A 51 8.30 -27.70 3.08
CA TYR A 51 8.51 -27.95 4.50
C TYR A 51 7.65 -29.12 4.98
N LYS A 52 8.31 -30.23 5.36
CA LYS A 52 7.62 -31.46 5.79
C LYS A 52 6.70 -31.25 6.98
N ASP A 53 7.09 -30.43 7.93
CA ASP A 53 6.25 -30.11 9.10
C ASP A 53 4.93 -29.45 8.69
N ILE A 54 4.94 -28.53 7.71
CA ILE A 54 3.71 -27.93 7.18
C ILE A 54 2.88 -28.95 6.42
N GLU A 55 3.54 -29.76 5.59
CA GLU A 55 2.89 -30.77 4.77
C GLU A 55 2.19 -31.84 5.63
N ASP A 56 2.88 -32.36 6.65
CA ASP A 56 2.37 -33.37 7.56
C ASP A 56 1.21 -32.84 8.41
N ILE A 57 1.32 -31.62 8.95
CA ILE A 57 0.22 -30.97 9.68
C ILE A 57 -1.01 -30.82 8.78
N GLY A 58 -0.82 -30.31 7.57
CA GLY A 58 -1.92 -30.05 6.65
C GLY A 58 -2.61 -31.32 6.17
N LYS A 59 -1.87 -32.40 5.88
CA LYS A 59 -2.43 -33.70 5.45
C LYS A 59 -3.17 -34.43 6.56
N ASN A 60 -2.67 -34.33 7.80
CA ASN A 60 -3.25 -35.04 8.94
C ASN A 60 -4.42 -34.30 9.58
N PHE A 61 -4.60 -33.01 9.28
CA PHE A 61 -5.69 -32.21 9.83
C PHE A 61 -7.00 -32.39 9.06
N LYS A 62 -8.04 -32.88 9.73
CA LYS A 62 -9.39 -33.02 9.19
C LYS A 62 -10.32 -31.96 9.76
N ILE A 63 -10.81 -31.07 8.92
CA ILE A 63 -11.65 -29.95 9.38
C ILE A 63 -13.01 -30.45 9.89
N GLU A 64 -13.60 -31.48 9.27
CA GLU A 64 -14.90 -32.02 9.70
C GLU A 64 -14.88 -32.58 11.12
N ASP A 65 -13.77 -33.20 11.53
CA ASP A 65 -13.62 -33.83 12.84
C ASP A 65 -13.31 -32.81 13.95
N ASN A 66 -12.96 -31.58 13.59
CA ASN A 66 -12.41 -30.56 14.51
C ASN A 66 -13.27 -29.28 14.57
N ILE A 67 -14.58 -29.37 14.33
CA ILE A 67 -15.52 -28.24 14.37
C ILE A 67 -15.47 -27.49 15.71
N ASP A 68 -15.22 -28.21 16.80
CA ASP A 68 -15.15 -27.65 18.15
C ASP A 68 -13.89 -26.84 18.44
N MET A 69 -12.90 -26.84 17.53
CA MET A 69 -11.71 -25.99 17.64
C MET A 69 -11.96 -24.53 17.22
N TYR A 70 -13.16 -24.21 16.75
CA TYR A 70 -13.54 -22.88 16.29
C TYR A 70 -14.55 -22.23 17.24
N THR A 71 -14.43 -20.91 17.43
CA THR A 71 -15.34 -20.14 18.30
C THR A 71 -16.76 -20.06 17.73
N ARG A 72 -16.90 -20.12 16.40
CA ARG A 72 -18.20 -20.12 15.70
C ARG A 72 -18.35 -21.37 14.82
N ARG A 73 -19.19 -22.31 15.25
CA ARG A 73 -19.47 -23.56 14.51
C ARG A 73 -20.11 -23.33 13.13
N GLU A 74 -20.93 -22.29 13.00
CA GLU A 74 -21.56 -21.85 11.75
C GLU A 74 -20.52 -21.64 10.62
N VAL A 75 -19.38 -21.05 10.96
CA VAL A 75 -18.30 -20.73 10.00
C VAL A 75 -17.74 -21.99 9.37
N VAL A 76 -17.56 -23.04 10.18
CA VAL A 76 -17.05 -24.32 9.69
C VAL A 76 -18.05 -24.99 8.75
N LYS A 77 -19.35 -24.94 9.09
CA LYS A 77 -20.41 -25.49 8.22
C LYS A 77 -20.41 -24.81 6.84
N VAL A 78 -20.42 -23.47 6.82
CA VAL A 78 -20.38 -22.69 5.57
C VAL A 78 -19.12 -23.00 4.76
N PHE A 79 -17.97 -23.13 5.41
CA PHE A 79 -16.72 -23.50 4.74
C PHE A 79 -16.77 -24.91 4.13
N LEU A 80 -17.29 -25.90 4.87
CA LEU A 80 -17.43 -27.28 4.39
C LEU A 80 -18.44 -27.36 3.23
N ASP A 81 -19.53 -26.59 3.28
CA ASP A 81 -20.47 -26.52 2.17
C ASP A 81 -19.83 -25.90 0.93
N ASN A 82 -19.07 -24.81 1.08
CA ASN A 82 -18.28 -24.24 -0.02
C ASN A 82 -17.25 -25.23 -0.57
N LEU A 83 -16.62 -26.06 0.27
CA LEU A 83 -15.70 -27.10 -0.17
C LEU A 83 -16.40 -28.14 -1.05
N LYS A 84 -17.63 -28.55 -0.73
CA LYS A 84 -18.41 -29.46 -1.57
C LYS A 84 -18.72 -28.87 -2.95
N PHE A 85 -18.97 -27.56 -3.03
CA PHE A 85 -19.19 -26.86 -4.30
C PHE A 85 -17.89 -26.55 -5.07
N GLY A 86 -16.77 -26.44 -4.36
CA GLY A 86 -15.46 -26.09 -4.89
C GLY A 86 -15.14 -24.60 -4.77
N PHE A 87 -13.90 -24.33 -4.36
CA PHE A 87 -13.26 -23.01 -4.38
C PHE A 87 -12.63 -22.73 -5.75
N LEU A 88 -12.13 -21.50 -5.95
CA LEU A 88 -11.23 -21.20 -7.07
C LEU A 88 -10.11 -22.25 -7.18
N PRO A 89 -9.89 -22.84 -8.36
CA PRO A 89 -8.83 -23.83 -8.55
C PRO A 89 -7.42 -23.27 -8.26
N ARG A 90 -6.51 -24.16 -7.87
CA ARG A 90 -5.08 -23.84 -7.72
C ARG A 90 -4.46 -23.46 -9.07
N GLY A 91 -3.53 -22.50 -9.05
CA GLY A 91 -2.92 -21.97 -10.26
C GLY A 91 -3.77 -20.95 -11.03
N GLU A 92 -5.03 -20.74 -10.67
CA GLU A 92 -5.85 -19.66 -11.25
C GLU A 92 -5.60 -18.29 -10.58
N VAL A 93 -5.96 -17.23 -11.30
CA VAL A 93 -5.75 -15.86 -10.84
C VAL A 93 -6.88 -15.42 -9.91
N PHE A 94 -6.50 -14.98 -8.71
CA PHE A 94 -7.41 -14.45 -7.72
C PHE A 94 -7.59 -12.92 -7.83
N THR A 95 -8.82 -12.44 -7.70
CA THR A 95 -9.18 -11.03 -7.54
C THR A 95 -10.35 -10.83 -6.59
N LEU A 96 -10.33 -9.72 -5.84
CA LEU A 96 -11.41 -9.33 -4.93
C LEU A 96 -12.62 -8.71 -5.65
N HIS A 97 -12.50 -8.43 -6.95
CA HIS A 97 -13.55 -7.77 -7.73
C HIS A 97 -14.61 -8.75 -8.25
N VAL A 98 -14.31 -10.06 -8.23
CA VAL A 98 -15.28 -11.11 -8.54
C VAL A 98 -15.98 -11.52 -7.26
N ASP A 99 -17.30 -11.35 -7.23
CA ASP A 99 -18.14 -11.58 -6.04
C ASP A 99 -18.02 -12.99 -5.46
N ARG A 100 -17.96 -14.00 -6.33
CA ARG A 100 -17.78 -15.38 -5.90
C ARG A 100 -16.43 -15.56 -5.19
N GLN A 101 -15.34 -15.14 -5.83
CA GLN A 101 -13.99 -15.24 -5.27
C GLN A 101 -13.87 -14.44 -3.96
N LEU A 102 -14.51 -13.27 -3.88
CA LEU A 102 -14.62 -12.48 -2.65
C LEU A 102 -15.32 -13.27 -1.53
N LYS A 103 -16.48 -13.87 -1.79
CA LYS A 103 -17.22 -14.67 -0.79
C LYS A 103 -16.41 -15.88 -0.33
N GLU A 104 -15.76 -16.56 -1.25
CA GLU A 104 -14.91 -17.71 -0.94
C GLU A 104 -13.72 -17.30 -0.06
N VAL A 105 -12.98 -16.24 -0.42
CA VAL A 105 -11.81 -15.80 0.37
C VAL A 105 -12.20 -15.23 1.73
N VAL A 106 -13.36 -14.57 1.84
CA VAL A 106 -13.92 -14.13 3.13
C VAL A 106 -14.27 -15.33 4.01
N THR A 107 -14.75 -16.42 3.41
CA THR A 107 -15.02 -17.67 4.12
C THR A 107 -13.71 -18.32 4.62
N MET A 108 -12.65 -18.30 3.81
CA MET A 108 -11.30 -18.72 4.25
C MET A 108 -10.77 -17.86 5.40
N PHE A 109 -10.93 -16.54 5.31
CA PHE A 109 -10.56 -15.62 6.39
C PHE A 109 -11.32 -15.94 7.68
N HIS A 110 -12.64 -16.15 7.62
CA HIS A 110 -13.42 -16.47 8.83
C HIS A 110 -12.94 -17.75 9.51
N MET A 111 -12.59 -18.79 8.75
CA MET A 111 -12.02 -20.02 9.31
C MET A 111 -10.72 -19.74 10.09
N LEU A 112 -9.83 -18.93 9.53
CA LEU A 112 -8.59 -18.53 10.19
C LEU A 112 -8.83 -17.61 11.39
N TYR A 113 -9.74 -16.64 11.28
CA TYR A 113 -10.03 -15.66 12.31
C TYR A 113 -10.74 -16.27 13.52
N TYR A 114 -11.69 -17.18 13.32
CA TYR A 114 -12.47 -17.80 14.39
C TYR A 114 -11.83 -19.08 14.98
N ALA A 115 -10.64 -19.48 14.55
CA ALA A 115 -9.86 -20.51 15.24
C ALA A 115 -9.58 -20.08 16.71
N LYS A 116 -9.87 -20.96 17.68
CA LYS A 116 -9.83 -20.62 19.12
C LYS A 116 -8.45 -20.18 19.62
N ASP A 117 -7.41 -20.79 19.09
CA ASP A 117 -6.02 -20.61 19.49
C ASP A 117 -5.09 -20.60 18.27
N PHE A 118 -3.82 -20.29 18.52
CA PHE A 118 -2.80 -20.23 17.49
C PHE A 118 -2.52 -21.61 16.86
N SER A 119 -2.62 -22.68 17.66
CA SER A 119 -2.45 -24.07 17.22
C SER A 119 -3.45 -24.42 16.11
N THR A 120 -4.74 -24.19 16.38
CA THR A 120 -5.82 -24.41 15.43
C THR A 120 -5.64 -23.54 14.21
N PHE A 121 -5.33 -22.25 14.39
CA PHE A 121 -5.10 -21.31 13.30
C PHE A 121 -4.00 -21.81 12.34
N ILE A 122 -2.87 -22.28 12.86
CA ILE A 122 -1.78 -22.82 12.04
C ILE A 122 -2.17 -24.15 11.37
N LYS A 123 -2.85 -25.07 12.07
CA LYS A 123 -3.34 -26.32 11.45
C LYS A 123 -4.26 -26.03 10.27
N THR A 124 -5.20 -25.10 10.44
CA THR A 124 -6.08 -24.63 9.36
C THR A 124 -5.29 -23.96 8.23
N ALA A 125 -4.30 -23.12 8.54
CA ALA A 125 -3.47 -22.46 7.53
C ALA A 125 -2.61 -23.46 6.72
N CYS A 126 -2.01 -24.46 7.38
CA CYS A 126 -1.27 -25.54 6.73
C CYS A 126 -2.18 -26.32 5.78
N TRP A 127 -3.41 -26.66 6.20
CA TRP A 127 -4.38 -27.31 5.35
C TRP A 127 -4.73 -26.45 4.13
N MET A 128 -5.06 -25.18 4.33
CA MET A 128 -5.39 -24.27 3.22
C MET A 128 -4.23 -24.09 2.24
N ARG A 129 -2.99 -24.02 2.73
CA ARG A 129 -1.77 -23.90 1.89
C ARG A 129 -1.62 -25.07 0.91
N LEU A 130 -2.07 -26.26 1.28
CA LEU A 130 -1.97 -27.47 0.46
C LEU A 130 -3.09 -27.57 -0.59
N TYR A 131 -4.33 -27.22 -0.18
CA TYR A 131 -5.52 -27.60 -0.93
C TYR A 131 -6.23 -26.45 -1.66
N LEU A 132 -6.03 -25.19 -1.24
CA LEU A 132 -6.74 -24.03 -1.81
C LEU A 132 -5.83 -23.17 -2.69
N ASN A 133 -6.45 -22.29 -3.49
CA ASN A 133 -5.77 -21.35 -4.37
C ASN A 133 -4.72 -20.51 -3.61
N GLU A 134 -3.55 -20.37 -4.21
CA GLU A 134 -2.38 -19.74 -3.64
C GLU A 134 -2.61 -18.26 -3.32
N GLY A 135 -3.23 -17.52 -4.25
CA GLY A 135 -3.52 -16.09 -4.08
C GLY A 135 -4.57 -15.84 -3.00
N MET A 136 -5.63 -16.66 -2.96
CA MET A 136 -6.64 -16.60 -1.91
C MET A 136 -6.06 -16.93 -0.52
N PHE A 137 -5.21 -17.95 -0.46
CA PHE A 137 -4.52 -18.34 0.78
C PHE A 137 -3.62 -17.21 1.30
N VAL A 138 -2.76 -16.65 0.45
CA VAL A 138 -1.88 -15.52 0.82
C VAL A 138 -2.70 -14.34 1.34
N TYR A 139 -3.78 -13.99 0.64
CA TYR A 139 -4.65 -12.91 1.06
C TYR A 139 -5.32 -13.19 2.42
N ALA A 140 -6.00 -14.34 2.56
CA ALA A 140 -6.73 -14.70 3.77
C ALA A 140 -5.80 -14.81 4.99
N LEU A 141 -4.61 -15.40 4.82
CA LEU A 141 -3.60 -15.50 5.87
C LEU A 141 -3.08 -14.12 6.29
N THR A 142 -2.75 -13.26 5.32
CA THR A 142 -2.26 -11.90 5.59
C THR A 142 -3.28 -11.09 6.39
N VAL A 143 -4.56 -11.12 6.01
CA VAL A 143 -5.63 -10.44 6.77
C VAL A 143 -5.80 -11.09 8.15
N ALA A 144 -5.82 -12.42 8.25
CA ALA A 144 -5.98 -13.09 9.54
C ALA A 144 -4.84 -12.76 10.53
N VAL A 145 -3.57 -12.79 10.08
CA VAL A 145 -2.42 -12.44 10.92
C VAL A 145 -2.51 -11.00 11.45
N ARG A 146 -3.04 -10.06 10.66
CA ARG A 146 -3.18 -8.66 11.06
C ARG A 146 -4.30 -8.40 12.06
N HIS A 147 -5.37 -9.20 12.02
CA HIS A 147 -6.56 -8.97 12.85
C HIS A 147 -6.66 -9.88 14.08
N ARG A 148 -5.94 -11.01 14.13
CA ARG A 148 -5.94 -11.91 15.29
C ARG A 148 -5.06 -11.38 16.44
N ASP A 149 -5.58 -11.46 17.65
CA ASP A 149 -4.88 -10.98 18.85
C ASP A 149 -3.64 -11.81 19.22
N ASP A 150 -3.67 -13.11 18.94
CA ASP A 150 -2.55 -14.03 19.21
C ASP A 150 -1.42 -13.97 18.17
N CYS A 151 -1.61 -13.19 17.10
CA CYS A 151 -0.66 -12.91 16.02
C CYS A 151 -0.01 -11.52 16.13
N ARG A 152 -0.33 -10.73 17.17
CA ARG A 152 0.29 -9.42 17.37
C ARG A 152 1.81 -9.54 17.49
N GLY A 153 2.51 -8.69 16.74
CA GLY A 153 3.97 -8.68 16.66
C GLY A 153 4.57 -9.62 15.62
N ILE A 154 3.76 -10.42 14.92
CA ILE A 154 4.23 -11.16 13.74
C ILE A 154 4.49 -10.17 12.59
N ILE A 155 5.63 -10.33 11.93
CA ILE A 155 6.02 -9.58 10.74
C ILE A 155 5.75 -10.41 9.50
N LEU A 156 5.00 -9.84 8.57
CA LEU A 156 4.73 -10.46 7.29
C LEU A 156 5.90 -10.17 6.32
N PRO A 157 6.31 -11.15 5.50
CA PRO A 157 7.21 -10.90 4.38
C PRO A 157 6.65 -9.79 3.48
N PRO A 158 7.52 -9.00 2.83
CA PRO A 158 7.06 -8.02 1.87
C PRO A 158 6.25 -8.68 0.74
N PRO A 159 5.08 -8.13 0.33
CA PRO A 159 4.24 -8.75 -0.70
C PRO A 159 4.96 -8.95 -2.04
N TYR A 160 5.94 -8.09 -2.33
CA TYR A 160 6.76 -8.20 -3.52
C TYR A 160 7.71 -9.40 -3.52
N GLU A 161 8.08 -9.94 -2.36
CA GLU A 161 8.84 -11.19 -2.26
C GLU A 161 7.93 -12.41 -2.27
N ILE A 162 6.73 -12.32 -1.68
CA ILE A 162 5.75 -13.43 -1.68
C ILE A 162 5.28 -13.72 -3.11
N TYR A 163 4.91 -12.66 -3.84
CA TYR A 163 4.37 -12.77 -5.19
C TYR A 163 4.95 -11.68 -6.12
N PRO A 164 6.16 -11.91 -6.67
CA PRO A 164 6.90 -10.91 -7.44
C PRO A 164 6.22 -10.45 -8.74
N TYR A 165 5.31 -11.24 -9.29
CA TYR A 165 4.62 -10.97 -10.57
C TYR A 165 3.83 -9.65 -10.60
N TYR A 166 3.39 -9.14 -9.44
CA TYR A 166 2.75 -7.82 -9.35
C TYR A 166 3.74 -6.65 -9.32
N PHE A 167 5.02 -6.93 -9.08
CA PHE A 167 6.01 -5.91 -8.77
C PHE A 167 7.15 -5.81 -9.79
N VAL A 168 7.40 -6.89 -10.54
CA VAL A 168 8.51 -7.03 -11.47
C VAL A 168 7.99 -7.17 -12.89
N ARG A 169 8.59 -6.44 -13.83
CA ARG A 169 8.25 -6.53 -15.25
C ARG A 169 8.38 -7.94 -15.82
N ALA A 170 7.52 -8.25 -16.77
CA ALA A 170 7.46 -9.56 -17.42
C ALA A 170 8.80 -9.95 -18.08
N ASP A 171 9.52 -9.01 -18.70
CA ASP A 171 10.79 -9.29 -19.36
C ASP A 171 11.92 -9.65 -18.39
N VAL A 172 11.87 -9.14 -17.16
CA VAL A 172 12.85 -9.46 -16.11
C VAL A 172 12.59 -10.87 -15.56
N ILE A 173 11.33 -11.20 -15.29
CA ILE A 173 10.92 -12.56 -14.88
C ILE A 173 11.28 -13.57 -15.97
N GLN A 174 11.03 -13.25 -17.24
CA GLN A 174 11.37 -14.12 -18.36
C GLN A 174 12.88 -14.39 -18.46
N LYS A 175 13.73 -13.39 -18.21
CA LYS A 175 15.19 -13.59 -18.15
C LYS A 175 15.59 -14.51 -17.01
N ALA A 176 14.97 -14.38 -15.83
CA ALA A 176 15.21 -15.27 -14.69
C ALA A 176 14.84 -16.72 -15.03
N TYR A 177 13.70 -16.94 -15.71
CA TYR A 177 13.31 -18.27 -16.21
C TYR A 177 14.32 -18.84 -17.20
N MET A 178 14.75 -18.05 -18.18
CA MET A 178 15.75 -18.50 -19.14
C MET A 178 17.07 -18.88 -18.47
N LEU A 179 17.54 -18.10 -17.49
CA LEU A 179 18.75 -18.40 -16.73
C LEU A 179 18.60 -19.70 -15.92
N LYS A 180 17.45 -19.89 -15.26
CA LYS A 180 17.16 -21.14 -14.53
C LYS A 180 17.15 -22.36 -15.46
N MET A 181 16.45 -22.26 -16.60
CA MET A 181 16.39 -23.34 -17.61
C MET A 181 17.76 -23.70 -18.18
N LYS A 182 18.63 -22.69 -18.36
CA LYS A 182 20.01 -22.85 -18.83
C LYS A 182 21.00 -23.24 -17.73
N LYS A 183 20.51 -23.54 -16.51
CA LYS A 183 21.34 -23.85 -15.34
C LYS A 183 22.44 -22.81 -15.10
N GLY A 184 22.10 -21.53 -15.24
CA GLY A 184 23.02 -20.43 -14.98
C GLY A 184 23.98 -20.07 -16.12
N LEU A 185 23.90 -20.71 -17.29
CA LEU A 185 24.77 -20.39 -18.42
C LEU A 185 24.55 -18.95 -18.90
N LEU A 186 25.58 -18.12 -18.74
CA LEU A 186 25.60 -16.71 -19.11
C LEU A 186 26.13 -16.51 -20.53
N ASP A 187 25.51 -15.60 -21.27
CA ASP A 187 26.09 -15.00 -22.47
C ASP A 187 26.59 -13.61 -22.11
N ASN A 188 27.91 -13.41 -22.10
CA ASN A 188 28.54 -12.16 -21.66
C ASN A 188 28.03 -10.94 -22.42
N ARG A 189 27.77 -11.04 -23.73
CA ARG A 189 27.27 -9.91 -24.53
C ARG A 189 25.86 -9.51 -24.12
N LEU A 190 25.00 -10.50 -23.89
CA LEU A 190 23.63 -10.26 -23.43
C LEU A 190 23.60 -9.80 -21.97
N CYS A 191 24.53 -10.27 -21.14
CA CYS A 191 24.64 -9.86 -19.75
C CYS A 191 24.95 -8.37 -19.61
N ASP A 192 25.94 -7.88 -20.37
CA ASP A 192 26.28 -6.45 -20.39
C ASP A 192 25.10 -5.60 -20.87
N PHE A 193 24.39 -6.08 -21.90
CA PHE A 193 23.25 -5.40 -22.49
C PHE A 193 22.04 -5.32 -21.56
N TYR A 194 21.63 -6.45 -20.97
CA TYR A 194 20.46 -6.53 -20.09
C TYR A 194 20.77 -6.25 -18.62
N GLY A 195 22.03 -5.98 -18.29
CA GLY A 195 22.44 -5.73 -16.92
C GLY A 195 22.32 -6.94 -16.00
N ILE A 196 22.66 -8.11 -16.52
CA ILE A 196 22.71 -9.36 -15.75
C ILE A 196 24.10 -9.47 -15.15
N LYS A 197 24.18 -9.60 -13.82
CA LYS A 197 25.44 -9.84 -13.10
C LYS A 197 25.27 -11.05 -12.20
N MET A 198 26.24 -11.95 -12.22
CA MET A 198 26.33 -13.07 -11.29
C MET A 198 27.38 -12.75 -10.23
N THR A 199 27.08 -13.07 -8.97
CA THR A 199 28.03 -13.00 -7.86
C THR A 199 28.63 -14.37 -7.57
N ASP A 200 29.72 -14.41 -6.81
CA ASP A 200 30.44 -15.65 -6.44
C ASP A 200 29.60 -16.65 -5.60
N LYS A 201 28.38 -16.29 -5.21
CA LYS A 201 27.46 -17.11 -4.40
C LYS A 201 26.21 -17.53 -5.18
N ASP A 202 26.31 -17.68 -6.49
CA ASP A 202 25.21 -18.05 -7.38
C ASP A 202 23.96 -17.15 -7.26
N VAL A 203 24.19 -15.88 -6.92
CA VAL A 203 23.14 -14.84 -6.92
C VAL A 203 23.18 -14.09 -8.24
N TYR A 204 22.08 -14.12 -8.98
CA TYR A 204 21.88 -13.46 -10.26
C TYR A 204 21.12 -12.16 -10.04
N ILE A 205 21.73 -11.04 -10.41
CA ILE A 205 21.15 -9.71 -10.34
C ILE A 205 20.76 -9.29 -11.75
N ILE A 206 19.48 -8.95 -11.97
CA ILE A 206 18.95 -8.51 -13.27
C ILE A 206 18.45 -7.07 -13.13
N ASP A 207 18.91 -6.17 -14.00
CA ASP A 207 18.45 -4.78 -14.00
C ASP A 207 17.05 -4.65 -14.63
N GLU A 208 16.17 -3.87 -13.99
CA GLU A 208 14.85 -3.53 -14.53
C GLU A 208 14.83 -2.12 -15.12
N ASN A 209 14.69 -2.02 -16.45
CA ASN A 209 14.70 -0.74 -17.15
C ASN A 209 13.31 -0.07 -17.25
N VAL A 210 12.97 0.78 -16.29
CA VAL A 210 11.71 1.56 -16.29
C VAL A 210 11.61 2.63 -17.38
N PHE A 211 12.70 2.93 -18.12
CA PHE A 211 12.73 3.94 -19.19
C PHE A 211 12.66 3.35 -20.62
N ASP A 212 12.24 2.10 -20.73
CA ASP A 212 12.13 1.42 -22.02
C ASP A 212 11.09 2.09 -22.93
N ARG A 213 11.53 2.61 -24.07
CA ARG A 213 10.69 3.35 -25.03
C ARG A 213 9.59 2.48 -25.65
N ARG A 214 9.72 1.14 -25.63
CA ARG A 214 8.71 0.23 -26.21
C ARG A 214 7.36 0.27 -25.51
N VAL A 215 7.36 0.65 -24.22
CA VAL A 215 6.15 0.77 -23.41
C VAL A 215 5.84 2.21 -23.02
N TYR A 216 6.54 3.17 -23.60
CA TYR A 216 6.25 4.58 -23.45
C TYR A 216 5.01 4.93 -24.26
N LEU A 217 3.92 5.29 -23.58
CA LEU A 217 2.68 5.71 -24.19
C LEU A 217 2.47 7.22 -24.13
N ASN A 218 2.84 7.87 -23.02
CA ASN A 218 2.59 9.29 -22.81
C ASN A 218 3.44 9.87 -21.67
N ASP A 219 3.35 11.18 -21.45
CA ASP A 219 4.19 11.87 -20.45
C ASP A 219 3.96 11.42 -18.99
N GLU A 220 2.86 10.72 -18.66
CA GLU A 220 2.67 10.13 -17.32
C GLU A 220 3.73 9.08 -17.00
N ASP A 221 4.34 8.45 -18.02
CA ASP A 221 5.40 7.46 -17.84
C ASP A 221 6.64 8.04 -17.16
N ARG A 222 6.80 9.38 -17.14
CA ARG A 222 7.84 10.06 -16.36
C ARG A 222 7.71 9.80 -14.85
N LEU A 223 6.51 9.48 -14.37
CA LEU A 223 6.21 9.23 -12.96
C LEU A 223 6.39 7.78 -12.52
N ARG A 224 6.79 6.86 -13.42
CA ARG A 224 6.93 5.43 -13.10
C ARG A 224 7.85 5.15 -11.91
N TYR A 225 8.88 5.96 -11.70
CA TYR A 225 9.76 5.81 -10.52
C TYR A 225 9.01 5.98 -9.18
N PHE A 226 7.87 6.67 -9.18
CA PHE A 226 7.00 6.85 -8.03
C PHE A 226 5.83 5.87 -8.07
N THR A 227 5.07 5.82 -9.18
CA THR A 227 3.85 5.00 -9.28
C THR A 227 4.14 3.50 -9.28
N GLU A 228 5.31 3.08 -9.79
CA GLU A 228 5.77 1.69 -9.76
C GLU A 228 6.71 1.38 -8.57
N ASP A 229 6.91 2.32 -7.64
CA ASP A 229 7.71 2.04 -6.44
C ASP A 229 7.08 0.90 -5.62
N ILE A 230 7.92 -0.07 -5.25
CA ILE A 230 7.47 -1.30 -4.60
C ILE A 230 6.88 -1.05 -3.21
N ASP A 231 7.42 -0.10 -2.45
CA ASP A 231 6.94 0.18 -1.10
C ASP A 231 5.72 1.09 -1.12
N LEU A 232 5.54 1.95 -2.13
CA LEU A 232 4.30 2.69 -2.34
C LEU A 232 3.12 1.75 -2.63
N ASN A 233 3.32 0.79 -3.54
CA ASN A 233 2.30 -0.21 -3.86
C ASN A 233 2.04 -1.15 -2.66
N THR A 234 3.09 -1.50 -1.91
CA THR A 234 2.96 -2.27 -0.66
C THR A 234 2.19 -1.50 0.42
N TYR A 235 2.40 -0.18 0.53
CA TYR A 235 1.65 0.68 1.46
C TYR A 235 0.15 0.64 1.17
N TYR A 236 -0.25 0.67 -0.11
CA TYR A 236 -1.66 0.57 -0.49
C TYR A 236 -2.25 -0.84 -0.26
N TYR A 237 -1.47 -1.89 -0.52
CA TYR A 237 -1.86 -3.25 -0.17
C TYR A 237 -2.12 -3.41 1.33
N TYR A 238 -1.19 -2.98 2.19
CA TYR A 238 -1.40 -3.08 3.64
C TYR A 238 -2.51 -2.15 4.15
N PHE A 239 -2.73 -0.99 3.51
CA PHE A 239 -3.91 -0.16 3.81
C PHE A 239 -5.20 -0.97 3.67
N HIS A 240 -5.32 -1.69 2.57
CA HIS A 240 -6.45 -2.57 2.33
C HIS A 240 -6.52 -3.74 3.32
N VAL A 241 -5.38 -4.37 3.67
CA VAL A 241 -5.34 -5.47 4.63
C VAL A 241 -5.76 -5.04 6.05
N ASP A 242 -5.34 -3.84 6.48
CA ASP A 242 -5.71 -3.29 7.78
C ASP A 242 -7.19 -2.86 7.81
N TYR A 243 -7.73 -2.36 6.67
CA TYR A 243 -9.10 -1.88 6.57
C TYR A 243 -9.86 -2.53 5.37
N PRO A 244 -10.06 -3.86 5.34
CA PRO A 244 -10.64 -4.52 4.17
C PRO A 244 -12.06 -4.05 3.96
N PHE A 245 -12.38 -3.53 2.78
CA PHE A 245 -13.68 -2.91 2.49
C PHE A 245 -14.89 -3.79 2.86
N TRP A 246 -14.73 -5.12 2.81
CA TRP A 246 -15.76 -6.13 3.10
C TRP A 246 -15.87 -6.53 4.57
N MET A 247 -14.90 -6.15 5.40
CA MET A 247 -14.91 -6.48 6.82
C MET A 247 -15.94 -5.62 7.55
N LYS A 248 -16.77 -6.27 8.36
CA LYS A 248 -17.77 -5.61 9.20
C LYS A 248 -17.12 -4.80 10.32
N ASP A 249 -17.78 -3.73 10.73
CA ASP A 249 -17.25 -2.80 11.72
C ASP A 249 -17.12 -3.48 13.12
N ASP A 250 -17.94 -4.48 13.43
CA ASP A 250 -17.88 -5.25 14.70
C ASP A 250 -16.67 -6.19 14.82
N MET A 251 -16.06 -6.57 13.69
CA MET A 251 -14.84 -7.37 13.64
C MET A 251 -13.57 -6.53 13.67
N THR A 252 -13.71 -5.20 13.52
CA THR A 252 -12.58 -4.28 13.62
C THR A 252 -12.27 -3.96 15.08
N ASN A 253 -11.00 -3.65 15.38
CA ASN A 253 -10.56 -3.37 16.75
C ASN A 253 -11.31 -2.15 17.31
N LYS A 254 -11.62 -2.12 18.61
CA LYS A 254 -12.32 -0.99 19.28
C LYS A 254 -11.63 0.38 19.12
N LEU A 255 -10.39 0.41 18.65
CA LEU A 255 -9.61 1.62 18.35
C LEU A 255 -9.84 2.15 16.92
N MET A 256 -10.64 1.46 16.08
CA MET A 256 -10.89 1.80 14.68
C MET A 256 -12.19 2.61 14.48
N ASN A 257 -12.56 3.46 15.44
CA ASN A 257 -13.82 4.22 15.46
C ASN A 257 -13.94 5.34 14.39
N ARG A 258 -12.86 5.61 13.63
CA ARG A 258 -12.77 6.64 12.57
C ARG A 258 -12.26 6.07 11.24
N ARG A 259 -12.71 4.86 10.93
CA ARG A 259 -12.22 4.06 9.81
C ARG A 259 -12.42 4.77 8.47
N TRP A 260 -13.61 5.34 8.26
CA TRP A 260 -13.99 5.85 6.95
C TRP A 260 -13.43 7.26 6.72
N GLU A 261 -13.31 8.07 7.77
CA GLU A 261 -12.56 9.32 7.77
C GLU A 261 -11.09 9.07 7.45
N LEU A 262 -10.47 8.07 8.08
CA LEU A 262 -9.09 7.67 7.78
C LEU A 262 -8.95 7.23 6.32
N THR A 263 -9.91 6.47 5.80
CA THR A 263 -9.90 6.01 4.41
C THR A 263 -9.92 7.18 3.44
N LEU A 264 -10.82 8.14 3.66
CA LEU A 264 -10.91 9.35 2.87
C LEU A 264 -9.63 10.20 2.96
N TYR A 265 -9.07 10.30 4.17
CA TYR A 265 -7.83 11.03 4.42
C TYR A 265 -6.64 10.41 3.70
N VAL A 266 -6.45 9.09 3.76
CA VAL A 266 -5.37 8.39 3.06
C VAL A 266 -5.45 8.62 1.54
N TYR A 267 -6.63 8.58 0.95
CA TYR A 267 -6.78 8.87 -0.49
C TYR A 267 -6.49 10.34 -0.82
N GLN A 268 -6.90 11.30 0.02
CA GLN A 268 -6.54 12.70 -0.16
C GLN A 268 -5.02 12.93 -0.05
N GLN A 269 -4.37 12.34 0.95
CA GLN A 269 -2.92 12.43 1.14
C GLN A 269 -2.14 11.79 -0.01
N LEU A 270 -2.62 10.65 -0.54
CA LEU A 270 -2.03 10.00 -1.70
C LEU A 270 -2.14 10.87 -2.96
N LEU A 271 -3.29 11.53 -3.17
CA LEU A 271 -3.49 12.47 -4.28
C LEU A 271 -2.58 13.70 -4.14
N ALA A 272 -2.47 14.28 -2.94
CA ALA A 272 -1.57 15.39 -2.67
C ALA A 272 -0.12 14.99 -2.98
N ARG A 273 0.33 13.83 -2.48
CA ARG A 273 1.67 13.32 -2.71
C ARG A 273 1.95 13.04 -4.19
N TYR A 274 0.99 12.48 -4.91
CA TYR A 274 1.07 12.27 -6.37
C TYR A 274 1.13 13.61 -7.12
N TYR A 275 0.33 14.60 -6.73
CA TYR A 275 0.35 15.93 -7.32
C TYR A 275 1.72 16.62 -7.15
N LEU A 276 2.40 16.44 -6.01
CA LEU A 276 3.77 16.94 -5.84
C LEU A 276 4.76 16.32 -6.84
N GLU A 277 4.65 15.03 -7.16
CA GLU A 277 5.48 14.42 -8.23
C GLU A 277 5.12 14.95 -9.62
N ARG A 278 3.83 15.21 -9.87
CA ARG A 278 3.40 15.81 -11.15
C ARG A 278 4.05 17.18 -11.34
N LEU A 279 4.05 18.03 -10.32
CA LEU A 279 4.72 19.34 -10.35
C LEU A 279 6.23 19.20 -10.54
N SER A 280 6.83 18.18 -9.92
CA SER A 280 8.25 17.85 -10.07
C SER A 280 8.64 17.54 -11.52
N ASN A 281 7.71 16.96 -12.29
CA ASN A 281 7.91 16.57 -13.68
C ASN A 281 7.17 17.47 -14.70
N GLY A 282 6.58 18.59 -14.27
CA GLY A 282 5.89 19.54 -15.15
C GLY A 282 4.54 19.06 -15.71
N LEU A 283 3.88 18.09 -15.07
CA LEU A 283 2.65 17.45 -15.57
C LEU A 283 1.34 18.15 -15.16
N GLY A 284 1.43 19.21 -14.35
CA GLY A 284 0.28 20.00 -13.91
C GLY A 284 -0.70 19.25 -13.00
N ASP A 285 -1.93 19.76 -12.92
CA ASP A 285 -2.98 19.17 -12.07
C ASP A 285 -3.41 17.76 -12.55
N ILE A 286 -3.99 16.99 -11.63
CA ILE A 286 -4.61 15.69 -11.88
C ILE A 286 -5.96 15.94 -12.55
N ASN A 287 -6.17 15.44 -13.75
CA ASN A 287 -7.48 15.55 -14.40
C ASN A 287 -8.52 14.71 -13.68
N VAL A 288 -9.74 15.23 -13.52
CA VAL A 288 -10.86 14.46 -12.97
C VAL A 288 -11.39 13.52 -14.05
N LEU A 289 -11.61 12.25 -13.70
CA LEU A 289 -12.19 11.28 -14.62
C LEU A 289 -13.60 11.70 -15.05
N SER A 290 -13.87 11.59 -16.34
CA SER A 290 -15.20 11.82 -16.92
C SER A 290 -15.65 10.59 -17.70
N TRP A 291 -16.84 10.09 -17.38
CA TRP A 291 -17.51 9.02 -18.13
C TRP A 291 -17.85 9.43 -19.57
N ASN A 292 -17.98 10.73 -19.80
CA ASN A 292 -18.43 11.30 -21.08
C ASN A 292 -17.27 11.67 -22.02
N LYS A 293 -16.01 11.47 -21.63
CA LYS A 293 -14.85 11.79 -22.45
C LYS A 293 -13.92 10.58 -22.57
N PRO A 294 -13.17 10.44 -23.68
CA PRO A 294 -12.14 9.41 -23.78
C PRO A 294 -11.05 9.63 -22.73
N ILE A 295 -10.51 8.53 -22.23
CA ILE A 295 -9.33 8.52 -21.36
C ILE A 295 -8.10 8.80 -22.23
N ARG A 296 -7.67 10.07 -22.25
CA ARG A 296 -6.56 10.52 -23.12
C ARG A 296 -5.24 9.80 -22.84
N ARG A 297 -4.90 9.61 -21.56
CA ARG A 297 -3.64 9.04 -21.10
C ARG A 297 -3.85 7.58 -20.71
N GLY A 298 -3.42 6.68 -21.58
CA GLY A 298 -3.40 5.24 -21.37
C GLY A 298 -2.29 4.79 -20.43
N TYR A 299 -2.21 3.48 -20.19
CA TYR A 299 -1.16 2.85 -19.39
C TYR A 299 -0.85 1.45 -19.90
N TRP A 300 0.45 1.12 -20.01
CA TRP A 300 0.94 -0.20 -20.37
C TRP A 300 1.65 -0.84 -19.17
N PRO A 301 1.00 -1.80 -18.46
CA PRO A 301 1.55 -2.48 -17.29
C PRO A 301 2.89 -3.19 -17.52
N TRP A 302 2.99 -3.91 -18.63
CA TRP A 302 4.07 -4.85 -18.94
C TRP A 302 4.34 -5.87 -17.82
N LEU A 303 3.26 -6.30 -17.16
CA LEU A 303 3.27 -7.35 -16.15
C LEU A 303 2.63 -8.62 -16.73
N MET A 304 3.13 -9.76 -16.28
CA MET A 304 2.63 -11.08 -16.62
C MET A 304 2.48 -11.87 -15.33
N LEU A 305 1.32 -12.49 -15.15
CA LEU A 305 0.99 -13.30 -13.97
C LEU A 305 1.65 -14.68 -14.07
N HIS A 306 1.64 -15.43 -12.97
CA HIS A 306 2.31 -16.73 -12.86
C HIS A 306 1.85 -17.75 -13.91
N ASN A 307 0.60 -17.66 -14.36
CA ASN A 307 0.01 -18.55 -15.36
C ASN A 307 0.22 -18.06 -16.82
N GLY A 308 0.99 -17.00 -17.02
CA GLY A 308 1.29 -16.44 -18.34
C GLY A 308 0.27 -15.42 -18.85
N ILE A 309 -0.83 -15.17 -18.13
CA ILE A 309 -1.79 -14.12 -18.48
C ILE A 309 -1.09 -12.75 -18.35
N GLN A 310 -1.10 -11.98 -19.43
CA GLN A 310 -0.60 -10.61 -19.43
C GLN A 310 -1.69 -9.66 -18.92
N LEU A 311 -1.31 -8.70 -18.08
CA LEU A 311 -2.24 -7.64 -17.71
C LEU A 311 -2.53 -6.76 -18.94
N PRO A 312 -3.80 -6.50 -19.26
CA PRO A 312 -4.18 -5.81 -20.48
C PRO A 312 -3.68 -4.36 -20.48
N VAL A 313 -3.29 -3.91 -21.67
CA VAL A 313 -2.89 -2.52 -21.92
C VAL A 313 -4.12 -1.66 -22.20
N ARG A 314 -4.19 -0.47 -21.60
CA ARG A 314 -5.17 0.55 -22.00
C ARG A 314 -4.46 1.59 -22.84
N MET A 315 -4.73 1.61 -24.13
CA MET A 315 -4.11 2.58 -25.06
C MET A 315 -4.58 4.01 -24.78
N ASN A 316 -3.84 4.99 -25.30
CA ASN A 316 -4.26 6.39 -25.27
C ASN A 316 -5.60 6.58 -25.98
N ASN A 317 -6.37 7.58 -25.55
CA ASN A 317 -7.70 7.90 -26.07
C ASN A 317 -8.71 6.74 -25.99
N PHE A 318 -8.57 5.87 -24.99
CA PHE A 318 -9.51 4.79 -24.74
C PHE A 318 -10.93 5.32 -24.51
N VAL A 319 -11.91 4.77 -25.23
CA VAL A 319 -13.32 5.14 -25.12
C VAL A 319 -14.04 4.11 -24.27
N ILE A 320 -14.69 4.56 -23.21
CA ILE A 320 -15.56 3.72 -22.38
C ILE A 320 -16.85 3.46 -23.17
N GLU A 321 -17.21 2.19 -23.33
CA GLU A 321 -18.47 1.79 -23.97
C GLU A 321 -19.67 2.32 -23.17
N ARG A 322 -20.64 2.92 -23.85
CA ARG A 322 -21.79 3.59 -23.19
C ARG A 322 -23.11 2.95 -23.56
N ASP A 323 -23.27 2.66 -24.84
CA ASP A 323 -24.52 2.19 -25.38
C ASP A 323 -24.75 0.76 -24.89
N ASN A 324 -25.66 0.62 -23.91
CA ASN A 324 -26.04 -0.61 -23.20
C ASN A 324 -25.21 -1.04 -22.00
N ASP A 325 -24.30 -0.20 -21.48
CA ASP A 325 -23.59 -0.54 -20.25
C ASP A 325 -24.47 -0.28 -18.99
N LYS A 326 -25.09 -1.35 -18.52
CA LYS A 326 -25.88 -1.38 -17.27
C LYS A 326 -25.03 -1.03 -16.04
N LEU A 327 -23.75 -1.39 -16.04
CA LEU A 327 -22.83 -1.13 -14.93
C LEU A 327 -22.45 0.34 -14.87
N LEU A 328 -22.13 0.96 -16.01
CA LEU A 328 -21.90 2.41 -16.08
C LEU A 328 -23.13 3.20 -15.60
N THR A 329 -24.32 2.80 -16.03
CA THR A 329 -25.58 3.41 -15.60
C THR A 329 -25.76 3.31 -14.08
N LEU A 330 -25.47 2.13 -13.50
CA LEU A 330 -25.51 1.93 -12.05
C LEU A 330 -24.54 2.86 -11.32
N VAL A 331 -23.29 2.93 -11.76
CA VAL A 331 -22.25 3.81 -11.19
C VAL A 331 -22.71 5.27 -11.19
N MET A 332 -23.21 5.76 -12.33
CA MET A 332 -23.69 7.15 -12.45
C MET A 332 -24.87 7.44 -11.52
N ASN A 333 -25.79 6.48 -11.36
CA ASN A 333 -26.92 6.62 -10.43
C ASN A 333 -26.45 6.64 -8.96
N CYS A 334 -25.52 5.77 -8.57
CA CYS A 334 -24.94 5.77 -7.23
C CYS A 334 -24.24 7.10 -6.92
N GLU A 335 -23.41 7.61 -7.83
CA GLU A 335 -22.75 8.92 -7.67
C GLU A 335 -23.77 10.05 -7.51
N LYS A 336 -24.85 10.03 -8.31
CA LYS A 336 -25.94 11.01 -8.22
C LYS A 336 -26.65 10.94 -6.86
N ILE A 337 -27.00 9.76 -6.39
CA ILE A 337 -27.66 9.55 -5.09
C ILE A 337 -26.79 10.10 -3.95
N ILE A 338 -25.49 9.79 -3.94
CA ILE A 338 -24.57 10.28 -2.91
C ILE A 338 -24.44 11.81 -2.99
N THR A 339 -24.34 12.37 -4.20
CA THR A 339 -24.27 13.82 -4.40
C THR A 339 -25.52 14.51 -3.88
N GLU A 340 -26.71 13.99 -4.19
CA GLU A 340 -27.98 14.51 -3.69
C GLU A 340 -28.10 14.38 -2.17
N ALA A 341 -27.64 13.27 -1.58
CA ALA A 341 -27.61 13.07 -0.14
C ALA A 341 -26.73 14.12 0.56
N ILE A 342 -25.54 14.40 -0.01
CA ILE A 342 -24.66 15.45 0.49
C ILE A 342 -25.34 16.81 0.41
N LEU A 343 -26.13 17.11 -0.62
CA LEU A 343 -26.81 18.41 -0.75
C LEU A 343 -28.02 18.53 0.20
N LYS A 344 -28.83 17.47 0.31
CA LYS A 344 -30.01 17.41 1.21
C LYS A 344 -29.59 17.37 2.68
N GLY A 345 -28.43 16.80 2.98
CA GLY A 345 -27.93 16.61 4.34
C GLY A 345 -28.39 15.32 5.01
N TYR A 346 -29.03 14.41 4.28
CA TYR A 346 -29.37 13.08 4.78
C TYR A 346 -29.57 12.12 3.60
N ILE A 347 -29.53 10.82 3.89
CA ILE A 347 -29.93 9.74 2.99
C ILE A 347 -30.83 8.75 3.73
N GLU A 348 -31.83 8.22 3.04
CA GLU A 348 -32.69 7.16 3.59
C GLU A 348 -32.44 5.86 2.83
N ILE A 349 -32.07 4.81 3.57
CA ILE A 349 -31.73 3.50 3.02
C ILE A 349 -32.40 2.44 3.87
N ASN A 350 -33.23 1.60 3.24
CA ASN A 350 -33.98 0.55 3.92
C ASN A 350 -34.84 1.06 5.10
N GLY A 351 -35.39 2.27 4.99
CA GLY A 351 -36.18 2.92 6.06
C GLY A 351 -35.34 3.53 7.19
N ILE A 352 -34.01 3.48 7.11
CA ILE A 352 -33.09 4.11 8.06
C ILE A 352 -32.60 5.43 7.48
N ARG A 353 -32.82 6.52 8.22
CA ARG A 353 -32.32 7.85 7.87
C ARG A 353 -30.93 8.07 8.48
N LEU A 354 -29.95 8.36 7.63
CA LEU A 354 -28.57 8.67 8.00
C LEU A 354 -28.29 10.15 7.69
N GLU A 355 -27.83 10.90 8.69
CA GLU A 355 -27.55 12.34 8.56
C GLU A 355 -26.15 12.59 7.95
N LEU A 356 -26.01 13.73 7.26
CA LEU A 356 -24.81 14.22 6.58
C LEU A 356 -24.70 15.75 6.74
N THR A 357 -24.75 16.23 7.98
CA THR A 357 -24.74 17.67 8.32
C THR A 357 -23.61 18.07 9.27
N LYS A 358 -23.16 17.17 10.15
CA LYS A 358 -22.15 17.41 11.17
C LYS A 358 -20.78 16.90 10.73
N THR A 359 -19.73 17.27 11.45
CA THR A 359 -18.36 16.81 11.19
C THR A 359 -18.24 15.29 11.23
N ASP A 360 -18.91 14.67 12.19
CA ASP A 360 -18.78 13.24 12.49
C ASP A 360 -19.51 12.36 11.46
N ASP A 361 -20.46 12.96 10.73
CA ASP A 361 -21.18 12.29 9.64
C ASP A 361 -20.26 11.96 8.43
N ILE A 362 -18.99 12.38 8.46
CA ILE A 362 -17.95 11.95 7.52
C ILE A 362 -17.79 10.43 7.49
N GLU A 363 -18.02 9.74 8.62
CA GLU A 363 -17.97 8.28 8.69
C GLU A 363 -19.07 7.64 7.84
N VAL A 364 -20.29 8.20 7.89
CA VAL A 364 -21.41 7.77 7.06
C VAL A 364 -21.07 7.98 5.59
N LEU A 365 -20.55 9.15 5.22
CA LEU A 365 -20.16 9.44 3.83
C LEU A 365 -19.08 8.47 3.32
N GLY A 366 -18.02 8.24 4.09
CA GLY A 366 -16.97 7.34 3.67
C GLY A 366 -17.45 5.88 3.56
N LYS A 367 -18.39 5.44 4.41
CA LYS A 367 -19.05 4.14 4.28
C LYS A 367 -19.91 4.04 3.02
N LEU A 368 -20.62 5.11 2.63
CA LEU A 368 -21.38 5.17 1.38
C LEU A 368 -20.48 5.06 0.13
N ILE A 369 -19.27 5.62 0.19
CA ILE A 369 -18.35 5.63 -0.95
C ILE A 369 -17.54 4.33 -1.05
N TYR A 370 -16.95 3.87 0.05
CA TYR A 370 -15.96 2.78 0.03
C TYR A 370 -16.41 1.51 0.75
N GLY A 371 -17.53 1.53 1.47
CA GLY A 371 -18.04 0.41 2.23
C GLY A 371 -19.31 -0.19 1.64
N THR A 372 -19.95 -1.05 2.44
CA THR A 372 -21.30 -1.58 2.20
C THR A 372 -22.23 -1.18 3.32
N ILE A 373 -23.51 -1.05 3.00
CA ILE A 373 -24.58 -0.84 3.96
C ILE A 373 -25.23 -2.18 4.27
N GLU A 374 -25.44 -2.46 5.56
CA GLU A 374 -25.95 -3.75 5.99
C GLU A 374 -27.39 -3.99 5.52
N LYS A 375 -27.69 -5.25 5.23
CA LYS A 375 -29.06 -5.69 4.92
C LYS A 375 -29.87 -5.70 6.21
N THR A 376 -31.03 -5.04 6.20
CA THR A 376 -32.07 -5.23 7.22
C THR A 376 -32.92 -6.48 6.93
N ASP A 377 -33.06 -6.88 5.66
CA ASP A 377 -33.80 -8.07 5.23
C ASP A 377 -32.89 -9.11 4.53
N LEU A 378 -32.78 -10.31 5.13
CA LEU A 378 -31.95 -11.42 4.64
C LEU A 378 -32.57 -12.19 3.46
N THR A 379 -33.83 -11.93 3.11
CA THR A 379 -34.65 -12.79 2.23
C THR A 379 -34.75 -12.31 0.78
N LYS A 380 -34.33 -11.08 0.45
CA LYS A 380 -34.42 -10.56 -0.92
C LYS A 380 -33.17 -10.88 -1.72
N ILE A 381 -33.34 -11.72 -2.75
CA ILE A 381 -32.38 -11.96 -3.84
C ILE A 381 -32.39 -10.77 -4.83
N GLN A 382 -32.39 -9.54 -4.31
CA GLN A 382 -32.11 -8.38 -5.16
C GLN A 382 -30.60 -8.28 -5.30
N VAL A 383 -30.15 -8.08 -6.55
CA VAL A 383 -28.77 -7.67 -6.87
C VAL A 383 -28.35 -6.67 -5.81
N ASP A 384 -27.20 -6.89 -5.16
CA ASP A 384 -26.61 -5.98 -4.18
C ASP A 384 -26.32 -4.64 -4.88
N ALA A 385 -27.35 -3.81 -5.05
CA ALA A 385 -27.31 -2.57 -5.83
C ALA A 385 -26.35 -1.54 -5.20
N TYR A 386 -25.82 -1.85 -4.02
CA TYR A 386 -24.84 -1.10 -3.25
C TYR A 386 -23.58 -1.93 -2.98
N ARG A 387 -22.97 -2.52 -4.03
CA ARG A 387 -21.56 -2.92 -3.97
C ARG A 387 -20.66 -1.68 -3.86
N TYR A 388 -19.43 -1.89 -3.39
CA TYR A 388 -18.41 -0.86 -3.23
C TYR A 388 -18.27 0.00 -4.50
N LEU A 389 -18.63 1.28 -4.42
CA LEU A 389 -18.66 2.19 -5.59
C LEU A 389 -17.32 2.19 -6.32
N LEU A 390 -16.21 2.21 -5.57
CA LEU A 390 -14.86 2.13 -6.14
C LEU A 390 -14.67 0.86 -7.01
N ILE A 391 -15.15 -0.30 -6.57
CA ILE A 391 -15.00 -1.56 -7.32
C ILE A 391 -15.83 -1.52 -8.61
N LEU A 392 -17.07 -1.02 -8.53
CA LEU A 392 -17.92 -0.85 -9.70
C LEU A 392 -17.26 0.08 -10.73
N MET A 393 -16.74 1.22 -10.28
CA MET A 393 -16.03 2.17 -11.15
C MET A 393 -14.77 1.57 -11.77
N LYS A 394 -13.99 0.80 -11.00
CA LYS A 394 -12.81 0.11 -11.52
C LYS A 394 -13.19 -0.92 -12.58
N ALA A 395 -14.28 -1.67 -12.39
CA ALA A 395 -14.74 -2.64 -13.37
C ALA A 395 -15.19 -1.99 -14.70
N VAL A 396 -15.88 -0.84 -14.66
CA VAL A 396 -16.24 -0.07 -15.87
C VAL A 396 -14.99 0.34 -16.67
N ILE A 397 -13.93 0.77 -15.98
CA ILE A 397 -12.68 1.22 -16.62
C ILE A 397 -11.79 0.05 -17.02
N GLY A 398 -11.81 -1.03 -16.24
CA GLY A 398 -10.97 -2.20 -16.32
C GLY A 398 -11.51 -3.28 -17.26
N MET A 399 -12.06 -2.90 -18.41
CA MET A 399 -12.52 -3.85 -19.44
C MET A 399 -13.55 -4.89 -18.91
N ASN A 400 -14.41 -4.47 -17.98
CA ASN A 400 -15.59 -5.20 -17.47
C ASN A 400 -15.31 -6.56 -16.78
N THR A 401 -14.45 -6.55 -15.75
CA THR A 401 -14.27 -7.70 -14.85
C THR A 401 -15.53 -8.11 -14.07
N PHE A 402 -16.58 -7.26 -14.05
CA PHE A 402 -17.81 -7.53 -13.31
C PHE A 402 -18.66 -8.63 -13.94
N THR A 403 -18.62 -8.77 -15.27
CA THR A 403 -19.33 -9.82 -16.01
C THR A 403 -18.42 -10.97 -16.42
N ALA A 404 -17.18 -11.01 -15.88
CA ALA A 404 -16.24 -12.08 -16.18
C ALA A 404 -16.73 -13.43 -15.63
N ASP A 405 -16.14 -14.52 -16.15
CA ASP A 405 -16.44 -15.85 -15.63
C ASP A 405 -16.11 -15.93 -14.12
N LYS A 406 -16.86 -16.80 -13.43
CA LYS A 406 -16.74 -16.97 -11.98
C LYS A 406 -15.37 -17.49 -11.53
N TYR A 407 -14.60 -18.12 -12.40
CA TYR A 407 -13.27 -18.65 -12.12
C TYR A 407 -12.19 -18.00 -12.99
N PHE A 408 -12.41 -17.91 -14.31
CA PHE A 408 -11.38 -17.50 -15.25
C PHE A 408 -11.51 -16.02 -15.59
N VAL A 409 -10.63 -15.21 -15.01
CA VAL A 409 -10.64 -13.76 -15.19
C VAL A 409 -9.28 -13.27 -15.66
N VAL A 410 -9.31 -12.35 -16.61
CA VAL A 410 -8.14 -11.53 -16.97
C VAL A 410 -8.23 -10.24 -16.16
N PRO A 411 -7.56 -10.13 -15.00
CA PRO A 411 -7.61 -8.91 -14.23
C PRO A 411 -6.85 -7.81 -14.96
N THR A 412 -7.24 -6.58 -14.67
CA THR A 412 -6.51 -5.37 -15.01
C THR A 412 -5.62 -4.93 -13.87
N ILE A 413 -4.74 -3.98 -14.16
CA ILE A 413 -3.89 -3.33 -13.17
C ILE A 413 -4.68 -2.74 -11.99
N LEU A 414 -5.95 -2.35 -12.20
CA LEU A 414 -6.80 -1.72 -11.19
C LEU A 414 -7.42 -2.72 -10.21
N ASP A 415 -7.51 -4.00 -10.60
CA ASP A 415 -8.20 -5.04 -9.85
C ASP A 415 -7.39 -5.59 -8.68
N SER A 416 -6.09 -5.27 -8.61
CA SER A 416 -5.20 -5.67 -7.52
C SER A 416 -4.66 -4.46 -6.76
N TYR A 417 -4.69 -4.51 -5.43
CA TYR A 417 -4.17 -3.44 -4.56
C TYR A 417 -2.65 -3.29 -4.66
N GLN A 418 -1.94 -4.34 -5.07
CA GLN A 418 -0.51 -4.35 -5.29
C GLN A 418 -0.09 -3.61 -6.57
N THR A 419 -1.02 -3.33 -7.48
CA THR A 419 -0.72 -2.76 -8.80
C THR A 419 -1.50 -1.50 -9.13
N ALA A 420 -2.63 -1.24 -8.47
CA ALA A 420 -3.55 -0.17 -8.86
C ALA A 420 -2.91 1.23 -8.87
N LEU A 421 -1.93 1.51 -8.00
CA LEU A 421 -1.24 2.80 -7.97
C LEU A 421 -0.37 3.08 -9.20
N ARG A 422 -0.05 2.05 -9.99
CA ARG A 422 0.77 2.21 -11.19
C ARG A 422 0.04 2.96 -12.30
N ASP A 423 -1.29 2.90 -12.31
CA ASP A 423 -2.14 3.43 -13.37
C ASP A 423 -2.52 4.91 -13.10
N PRO A 424 -2.21 5.86 -14.00
CA PRO A 424 -2.65 7.26 -13.87
C PRO A 424 -4.16 7.44 -13.67
N VAL A 425 -4.99 6.56 -14.23
CA VAL A 425 -6.46 6.62 -14.10
C VAL A 425 -6.92 6.30 -12.68
N PHE A 426 -6.15 5.52 -11.92
CA PHE A 426 -6.43 5.34 -10.49
C PHE A 426 -6.52 6.68 -9.77
N TYR A 427 -5.54 7.58 -10.00
CA TYR A 427 -5.53 8.89 -9.36
C TYR A 427 -6.66 9.81 -9.87
N GLN A 428 -7.03 9.72 -11.15
CA GLN A 428 -8.17 10.47 -11.69
C GLN A 428 -9.50 10.00 -11.07
N LEU A 429 -9.63 8.69 -10.86
CA LEU A 429 -10.77 8.05 -10.21
C LEU A 429 -10.85 8.44 -8.73
N GLN A 430 -9.74 8.34 -8.00
CA GLN A 430 -9.71 8.74 -6.59
C GLN A 430 -9.98 10.24 -6.43
N LYS A 431 -9.48 11.10 -7.33
CA LYS A 431 -9.81 12.54 -7.30
C LYS A 431 -11.31 12.78 -7.48
N ARG A 432 -11.97 12.01 -8.36
CA ARG A 432 -13.43 12.07 -8.53
C ARG A 432 -14.18 11.69 -7.25
N LEU A 433 -13.76 10.64 -6.55
CA LEU A 433 -14.36 10.21 -5.28
C LEU A 433 -14.07 11.20 -4.13
N VAL A 434 -12.83 11.68 -4.01
CA VAL A 434 -12.43 12.68 -3.00
C VAL A 434 -13.16 14.00 -3.21
N ASN A 435 -13.59 14.34 -4.43
CA ASN A 435 -14.44 15.51 -4.65
C ASN A 435 -15.80 15.42 -3.93
N LEU A 436 -16.33 14.22 -3.66
CA LEU A 436 -17.54 14.05 -2.83
C LEU A 436 -17.27 14.44 -1.37
N MET A 437 -16.10 14.05 -0.85
CA MET A 437 -15.63 14.49 0.47
C MET A 437 -15.46 16.01 0.53
N ILE A 438 -14.82 16.60 -0.49
CA ILE A 438 -14.63 18.06 -0.56
C ILE A 438 -15.98 18.76 -0.62
N LEU A 439 -16.95 18.25 -1.40
CA LEU A 439 -18.31 18.79 -1.46
C LEU A 439 -18.99 18.79 -0.09
N PHE A 440 -18.89 17.68 0.64
CA PHE A 440 -19.40 17.60 2.02
C PHE A 440 -18.70 18.60 2.95
N LYS A 441 -17.36 18.65 2.93
CA LYS A 441 -16.57 19.58 3.76
C LYS A 441 -16.82 21.06 3.42
N ARG A 442 -17.37 21.40 2.25
CA ARG A 442 -17.80 22.77 1.89
C ARG A 442 -19.12 23.20 2.54
N ARG A 443 -19.97 22.26 2.96
CA ARG A 443 -21.22 22.57 3.68
C ARG A 443 -20.99 22.82 5.17
N LEU A 444 -19.85 22.37 5.66
CA LEU A 444 -19.41 22.54 7.02
C LEU A 444 -18.86 23.97 7.24
N PRO A 445 -19.11 24.62 8.40
CA PRO A 445 -18.59 25.97 8.67
C PRO A 445 -17.05 26.02 8.64
N SER A 446 -16.46 27.14 8.27
CA SER A 446 -15.00 27.35 8.41
C SER A 446 -14.61 27.41 9.89
N TYR A 447 -13.36 27.08 10.20
CA TYR A 447 -12.84 27.26 11.56
C TYR A 447 -12.81 28.74 11.94
N THR A 448 -13.22 29.04 13.17
CA THR A 448 -13.10 30.38 13.75
C THR A 448 -11.68 30.62 14.27
N HIS A 449 -11.33 31.87 14.56
CA HIS A 449 -10.05 32.17 15.19
C HIS A 449 -9.90 31.43 16.53
N GLU A 450 -10.98 31.28 17.31
CA GLU A 450 -10.99 30.58 18.60
C GLU A 450 -10.75 29.07 18.46
N ASP A 451 -11.23 28.45 17.38
CA ASP A 451 -10.98 27.03 17.09
C ASP A 451 -9.50 26.75 16.79
N LEU A 452 -8.80 27.74 16.22
CA LEU A 452 -7.41 27.63 15.77
C LEU A 452 -6.40 28.15 16.80
N TYR A 453 -6.80 29.14 17.60
CA TYR A 453 -5.94 29.84 18.54
C TYR A 453 -5.59 28.94 19.73
N PHE A 454 -4.30 28.89 20.06
CA PHE A 454 -3.82 28.24 21.27
C PHE A 454 -3.33 29.29 22.29
N PRO A 455 -4.16 29.66 23.28
CA PRO A 455 -3.83 30.71 24.23
C PRO A 455 -2.53 30.44 25.00
N GLY A 456 -1.62 31.42 24.95
CA GLY A 456 -0.32 31.37 25.62
C GLY A 456 0.71 30.47 24.93
N VAL A 457 0.53 30.14 23.65
CA VAL A 457 1.49 29.39 22.84
C VAL A 457 1.76 30.14 21.53
N LYS A 458 3.04 30.34 21.21
CA LYS A 458 3.47 31.01 19.98
C LYS A 458 4.65 30.25 19.36
N ILE A 459 4.60 30.04 18.04
CA ILE A 459 5.77 29.58 17.28
C ILE A 459 6.63 30.81 16.95
N ASP A 460 7.85 30.84 17.48
CA ASP A 460 8.78 31.95 17.25
C ASP A 460 9.54 31.74 15.94
N ASN A 461 10.17 30.57 15.78
CA ASN A 461 11.00 30.25 14.62
C ASN A 461 10.86 28.78 14.19
N VAL A 462 11.03 28.53 12.89
CA VAL A 462 11.11 27.18 12.30
C VAL A 462 12.28 27.17 11.33
N VAL A 463 13.23 26.26 11.53
CA VAL A 463 14.41 26.07 10.69
C VAL A 463 14.43 24.65 10.15
N VAL A 464 14.72 24.51 8.86
CA VAL A 464 14.77 23.23 8.15
C VAL A 464 16.13 23.09 7.50
N ASP A 465 16.74 21.91 7.62
CA ASP A 465 17.95 21.58 6.88
C ASP A 465 17.67 21.55 5.36
N LYS A 466 18.76 21.49 4.57
CA LYS A 466 18.65 21.39 3.12
C LYS A 466 17.92 20.11 2.70
N LEU A 467 16.81 20.26 1.99
CA LEU A 467 16.04 19.14 1.46
C LEU A 467 16.65 18.67 0.13
N VAL A 468 17.25 17.48 0.12
CA VAL A 468 17.93 16.94 -1.08
C VAL A 468 17.43 15.54 -1.39
N THR A 469 16.92 15.37 -2.60
CA THR A 469 16.50 14.06 -3.13
C THR A 469 17.55 13.50 -4.09
N TYR A 470 17.57 12.19 -4.24
CA TYR A 470 18.45 11.47 -5.15
C TYR A 470 17.82 10.12 -5.52
N PHE A 471 18.43 9.40 -6.46
CA PHE A 471 18.05 8.02 -6.74
C PHE A 471 19.09 7.05 -6.15
N ASP A 472 18.68 5.90 -5.67
CA ASP A 472 19.58 4.81 -5.30
C ASP A 472 19.13 3.48 -5.90
N ASP A 473 20.07 2.54 -5.96
CA ASP A 473 19.81 1.19 -6.43
C ASP A 473 19.39 0.33 -5.24
N TYR A 474 18.30 -0.40 -5.41
CA TYR A 474 17.75 -1.35 -4.46
C TYR A 474 17.70 -2.73 -5.10
N LEU A 475 18.15 -3.75 -4.36
CA LEU A 475 17.99 -5.13 -4.77
C LEU A 475 16.72 -5.66 -4.13
N MET A 476 15.85 -6.29 -4.91
CA MET A 476 14.64 -6.96 -4.45
C MET A 476 14.77 -8.45 -4.77
N ASP A 477 14.41 -9.32 -3.83
CA ASP A 477 14.38 -10.77 -4.06
C ASP A 477 13.14 -11.15 -4.88
N MET A 478 13.36 -11.84 -6.00
CA MET A 478 12.32 -12.37 -6.87
C MET A 478 12.43 -13.88 -7.05
N THR A 479 13.19 -14.57 -6.19
CA THR A 479 13.44 -16.01 -6.28
C THR A 479 12.15 -16.84 -6.23
N ASN A 480 11.12 -16.37 -5.50
CA ASN A 480 9.80 -16.99 -5.46
C ASN A 480 9.01 -16.95 -6.79
N ALA A 481 9.47 -16.18 -7.78
CA ALA A 481 8.90 -16.27 -9.13
C ALA A 481 9.39 -17.52 -9.87
N VAL A 482 10.61 -17.99 -9.58
CA VAL A 482 11.25 -19.08 -10.32
C VAL A 482 10.84 -20.43 -9.73
N VAL A 483 10.57 -21.41 -10.59
CA VAL A 483 10.22 -22.77 -10.17
C VAL A 483 11.45 -23.51 -9.64
N TRP A 484 11.27 -24.24 -8.54
CA TRP A 484 12.31 -25.00 -7.86
C TRP A 484 12.33 -26.44 -8.37
N ASN A 485 13.53 -27.03 -8.45
CA ASN A 485 13.70 -28.43 -8.82
C ASN A 485 13.46 -29.37 -7.62
N GLU A 486 13.26 -30.66 -7.87
CA GLU A 486 13.02 -31.64 -6.79
C GLU A 486 14.11 -31.65 -5.71
N ASP A 487 15.38 -31.54 -6.12
CA ASP A 487 16.49 -31.50 -5.17
C ASP A 487 16.46 -30.24 -4.30
N GLU A 488 16.07 -29.10 -4.86
CA GLU A 488 15.90 -27.83 -4.14
C GLU A 488 14.75 -27.90 -3.13
N LEU A 489 13.65 -28.54 -3.51
CA LEU A 489 12.53 -28.80 -2.62
C LEU A 489 12.94 -29.70 -1.44
N LYS A 490 13.70 -30.79 -1.71
CA LYS A 490 14.17 -31.72 -0.67
C LYS A 490 15.14 -31.07 0.33
N LYS A 491 16.07 -30.23 -0.15
CA LYS A 491 17.03 -29.54 0.72
C LYS A 491 16.50 -28.26 1.34
N THR A 492 15.27 -27.86 1.00
CA THR A 492 14.63 -26.63 1.46
C THR A 492 15.44 -25.35 1.22
N SER A 493 16.28 -25.34 0.18
CA SER A 493 17.13 -24.21 -0.19
C SER A 493 17.31 -24.14 -1.70
N VAL A 494 17.57 -22.93 -2.20
CA VAL A 494 17.77 -22.68 -3.63
C VAL A 494 19.25 -22.73 -3.98
N ASP A 495 19.57 -23.27 -5.17
CA ASP A 495 20.92 -23.16 -5.72
C ASP A 495 21.17 -21.80 -6.36
N MET A 496 20.13 -21.21 -6.94
CA MET A 496 20.21 -19.95 -7.69
C MET A 496 19.23 -18.95 -7.11
N ALA A 497 19.74 -17.89 -6.50
CA ALA A 497 18.93 -16.78 -6.03
C ALA A 497 18.83 -15.71 -7.11
N PHE A 498 17.63 -15.16 -7.32
CA PHE A 498 17.37 -14.14 -8.33
C PHE A 498 16.97 -12.84 -7.66
N LEU A 499 17.78 -11.79 -7.87
CA LEU A 499 17.50 -10.44 -7.42
C LEU A 499 17.23 -9.54 -8.62
N VAL A 500 16.28 -8.64 -8.49
CA VAL A 500 16.07 -7.53 -9.44
C VAL A 500 16.65 -6.26 -8.87
N ARG A 501 17.45 -5.54 -9.67
CA ARG A 501 17.93 -4.20 -9.32
C ARG A 501 16.93 -3.16 -9.83
N LYS A 502 16.35 -2.43 -8.89
CA LYS A 502 15.44 -1.31 -9.14
C LYS A 502 16.09 0.00 -8.73
N ARG A 503 15.85 1.07 -9.48
CA ARG A 503 16.30 2.42 -9.12
C ARG A 503 15.14 3.19 -8.51
N ARG A 504 15.32 3.66 -7.28
CA ARG A 504 14.24 4.18 -6.45
C ARG A 504 14.56 5.59 -5.94
N LEU A 505 13.53 6.42 -5.78
CA LEU A 505 13.70 7.75 -5.22
C LEU A 505 14.03 7.64 -3.73
N ASN A 506 14.91 8.52 -3.26
CA ASN A 506 15.26 8.68 -1.85
C ASN A 506 15.60 10.13 -1.53
N HIS A 507 15.81 10.45 -0.25
CA HIS A 507 16.25 11.75 0.21
C HIS A 507 17.32 11.66 1.30
N GLN A 508 18.13 12.72 1.42
CA GLN A 508 19.05 12.85 2.54
C GLN A 508 18.26 13.12 3.83
N PRO A 509 18.63 12.52 4.97
CA PRO A 509 18.02 12.85 6.25
C PRO A 509 18.13 14.35 6.54
N PHE A 510 17.07 14.94 7.08
CA PHE A 510 17.01 16.37 7.40
C PHE A 510 16.39 16.56 8.79
N LYS A 511 16.75 17.65 9.47
CA LYS A 511 16.18 18.04 10.75
C LYS A 511 15.29 19.27 10.62
N LEU A 512 14.27 19.30 11.47
CA LEU A 512 13.34 20.39 11.69
C LEU A 512 13.54 20.90 13.12
N SER A 513 13.92 22.17 13.27
CA SER A 513 14.04 22.82 14.58
C SER A 513 12.92 23.83 14.74
N ILE A 514 12.05 23.63 15.74
CA ILE A 514 10.87 24.45 16.01
C ILE A 514 11.04 25.09 17.38
N ASP A 515 11.13 26.42 17.41
CA ASP A 515 11.18 27.21 18.64
C ASP A 515 9.77 27.68 19.00
N ILE A 516 9.29 27.26 20.17
CA ILE A 516 7.96 27.54 20.70
C ILE A 516 8.07 28.24 22.04
N LEU A 517 7.40 29.38 22.19
CA LEU A 517 7.22 30.07 23.46
C LEU A 517 5.88 29.65 24.06
N SER A 518 5.88 29.25 25.33
CA SER A 518 4.65 28.92 26.05
C SER A 518 4.58 29.58 27.42
N ASP A 519 3.44 30.15 27.77
CA ASP A 519 3.19 30.77 29.08
C ASP A 519 2.84 29.73 30.15
N LYS A 520 2.57 28.48 29.77
CA LYS A 520 2.09 27.42 30.66
C LYS A 520 2.65 26.05 30.27
N THR A 521 2.69 25.15 31.24
CA THR A 521 3.00 23.74 30.96
C THR A 521 1.74 23.03 30.47
N VAL A 522 1.77 22.47 29.26
CA VAL A 522 0.57 21.88 28.62
C VAL A 522 0.94 20.81 27.59
N ASP A 523 0.12 19.76 27.49
CA ASP A 523 0.25 18.75 26.44
C ASP A 523 -0.31 19.27 25.11
N SER A 524 0.47 19.09 24.05
CA SER A 524 0.19 19.65 22.73
C SER A 524 0.43 18.62 21.62
N VAL A 525 -0.14 18.90 20.45
CA VAL A 525 0.10 18.18 19.21
C VAL A 525 0.79 19.12 18.24
N VAL A 526 1.96 18.73 17.74
CA VAL A 526 2.68 19.45 16.69
C VAL A 526 2.39 18.75 15.37
N ARG A 527 1.86 19.48 14.37
CA ARG A 527 1.62 18.96 13.02
C ARG A 527 2.46 19.71 12.00
N ILE A 528 3.01 18.96 11.06
CA ILE A 528 3.91 19.47 10.03
C ILE A 528 3.40 19.03 8.66
N PHE A 529 3.19 19.98 7.76
CA PHE A 529 2.68 19.74 6.42
C PHE A 529 3.62 20.34 5.36
N LEU A 530 3.64 19.72 4.18
CA LEU A 530 4.38 20.16 3.00
C LEU A 530 3.40 20.34 1.83
N GLY A 531 3.30 21.54 1.29
CA GLY A 531 2.44 21.86 0.15
C GLY A 531 3.22 22.58 -0.95
N PRO A 532 2.68 22.62 -2.18
CA PRO A 532 3.31 23.34 -3.27
C PRO A 532 3.15 24.85 -3.09
N LYS A 533 4.16 25.64 -3.44
CA LYS A 533 4.07 27.10 -3.44
C LYS A 533 3.48 27.65 -4.73
N GLU A 534 3.96 27.09 -5.84
CA GLU A 534 3.65 27.50 -7.20
C GLU A 534 3.04 26.33 -7.97
N ASP A 535 2.20 26.64 -8.95
CA ASP A 535 1.70 25.66 -9.91
C ASP A 535 2.76 25.33 -10.99
N HIS A 536 2.38 24.50 -11.96
CA HIS A 536 3.29 24.10 -13.04
C HIS A 536 3.69 25.25 -14.00
N LEU A 537 3.02 26.40 -13.92
CA LEU A 537 3.30 27.61 -14.69
C LEU A 537 4.05 28.67 -13.86
N GLY A 538 4.42 28.37 -12.61
CA GLY A 538 5.11 29.32 -11.73
C GLY A 538 4.19 30.33 -11.05
N ARG A 539 2.87 30.12 -11.06
CA ARG A 539 1.89 31.01 -10.41
C ARG A 539 1.68 30.61 -8.96
N LEU A 540 1.55 31.58 -8.07
CA LEU A 540 1.23 31.32 -6.67
C LEU A 540 -0.16 30.69 -6.53
N LEU A 541 -0.27 29.68 -5.66
CA LEU A 541 -1.51 28.96 -5.40
C LEU A 541 -2.30 29.61 -4.26
N ASP A 542 -3.59 29.85 -4.51
CA ASP A 542 -4.54 30.26 -3.46
C ASP A 542 -4.67 29.18 -2.38
N ILE A 543 -4.69 29.58 -1.11
CA ILE A 543 -4.69 28.65 0.03
C ILE A 543 -5.93 27.73 0.05
N ASN A 544 -7.10 28.19 -0.38
CA ASN A 544 -8.32 27.38 -0.38
C ASN A 544 -8.32 26.33 -1.49
N ILE A 545 -7.68 26.62 -2.62
CA ILE A 545 -7.41 25.62 -3.66
C ILE A 545 -6.30 24.67 -3.20
N ASN A 546 -5.28 25.21 -2.54
CA ASN A 546 -4.05 24.49 -2.25
C ASN A 546 -4.12 23.62 -0.98
N ARG A 547 -5.01 23.91 -0.03
CA ARG A 547 -5.11 23.19 1.26
C ARG A 547 -5.20 21.67 1.11
N VAL A 548 -5.89 21.18 0.07
CA VAL A 548 -6.05 19.74 -0.21
C VAL A 548 -4.82 19.10 -0.86
N ASN A 549 -3.81 19.91 -1.21
CA ASN A 549 -2.54 19.48 -1.79
C ASN A 549 -1.39 19.48 -0.75
N PHE A 550 -1.67 19.81 0.52
CA PHE A 550 -0.71 19.67 1.60
C PHE A 550 -0.63 18.21 2.06
N VAL A 551 0.60 17.70 2.10
CA VAL A 551 0.95 16.37 2.61
C VAL A 551 1.36 16.52 4.07
N GLU A 552 0.75 15.77 4.98
CA GLU A 552 1.18 15.69 6.38
C GLU A 552 2.49 14.89 6.46
N LEU A 553 3.57 15.55 6.88
CA LEU A 553 4.89 14.92 7.05
C LEU A 553 5.02 14.23 8.41
N ASP A 554 4.54 14.89 9.47
CA ASP A 554 4.61 14.34 10.83
C ASP A 554 3.53 14.96 11.72
N SER A 555 3.10 14.18 12.70
CA SER A 555 2.24 14.62 13.78
C SER A 555 2.53 13.85 15.06
N PHE A 556 2.84 14.58 16.13
CA PHE A 556 3.33 13.99 17.37
C PHE A 556 2.90 14.77 18.61
N LEU A 557 2.80 14.06 19.73
CA LEU A 557 2.57 14.65 21.04
C LEU A 557 3.84 15.30 21.57
N TYR A 558 3.70 16.46 22.19
CA TYR A 558 4.78 17.14 22.87
C TYR A 558 4.26 17.87 24.10
N LYS A 559 4.93 17.68 25.24
CA LYS A 559 4.65 18.40 26.47
C LYS A 559 5.44 19.71 26.49
N LEU A 560 4.76 20.83 26.32
CA LEU A 560 5.36 22.16 26.40
C LEU A 560 5.61 22.51 27.87
N ASN A 561 6.78 23.06 28.17
CA ASN A 561 7.10 23.68 29.45
C ASN A 561 6.92 25.20 29.37
N THR A 562 6.72 25.86 30.50
CA THR A 562 6.70 27.33 30.56
C THR A 562 8.04 27.91 30.10
N GLY A 563 8.01 28.93 29.25
CA GLY A 563 9.17 29.58 28.63
C GLY A 563 9.45 29.10 27.20
N LYS A 564 10.74 29.09 26.83
CA LYS A 564 11.20 28.67 25.50
C LYS A 564 11.36 27.15 25.43
N ASN A 565 10.76 26.53 24.42
CA ASN A 565 10.87 25.12 24.06
C ASN A 565 11.50 25.03 22.67
N THR A 566 12.59 24.27 22.54
CA THR A 566 13.22 24.00 21.23
C THR A 566 13.05 22.53 20.90
N ILE A 567 12.22 22.24 19.89
CA ILE A 567 11.96 20.88 19.42
C ILE A 567 12.86 20.60 18.23
N VAL A 568 13.69 19.56 18.31
CA VAL A 568 14.51 19.08 17.19
C VAL A 568 13.96 17.74 16.71
N ARG A 569 13.45 17.71 15.48
CA ARG A 569 12.78 16.55 14.89
C ARG A 569 13.53 16.07 13.65
N ASN A 570 14.00 14.82 13.66
CA ASN A 570 14.66 14.21 12.50
C ASN A 570 13.63 13.56 11.57
N SER A 571 13.82 13.67 10.26
CA SER A 571 12.99 13.02 9.24
C SER A 571 12.85 11.50 9.46
N ILE A 572 13.88 10.86 10.01
CA ILE A 572 13.90 9.42 10.28
C ILE A 572 13.00 9.01 11.46
N ASP A 573 12.75 9.95 12.39
CA ASP A 573 12.00 9.70 13.62
C ASP A 573 10.52 10.09 13.50
N MET A 574 10.11 10.62 12.35
CA MET A 574 8.74 11.02 12.04
C MET A 574 7.76 9.85 12.17
N HIS A 575 6.53 10.14 12.60
CA HIS A 575 5.50 9.12 12.82
C HIS A 575 4.92 8.60 11.52
N ASN A 576 4.32 7.40 11.60
CA ASN A 576 3.61 6.75 10.50
C ASN A 576 4.47 6.52 9.25
N LEU A 577 5.80 6.52 9.40
CA LEU A 577 6.73 6.17 8.33
C LEU A 577 7.29 4.76 8.52
N VAL A 578 7.70 4.14 7.42
CA VAL A 578 8.40 2.86 7.38
C VAL A 578 9.73 3.01 6.66
N ARG A 579 10.77 2.40 7.22
CA ARG A 579 12.07 2.26 6.55
C ARG A 579 12.00 1.19 5.47
N ASP A 580 13.09 0.98 4.76
CA ASP A 580 13.19 -0.15 3.84
C ASP A 580 12.93 -1.45 4.56
N ARG A 581 12.05 -2.25 3.97
CA ARG A 581 11.68 -3.56 4.50
C ARG A 581 12.87 -4.50 4.37
N ILE A 582 13.08 -5.30 5.41
CA ILE A 582 14.14 -6.30 5.41
C ILE A 582 13.74 -7.44 4.47
N MET A 583 14.70 -7.98 3.72
CA MET A 583 14.46 -9.16 2.91
C MET A 583 14.14 -10.37 3.79
N THR A 584 13.25 -11.24 3.31
CA THR A 584 12.81 -12.43 4.06
C THR A 584 14.00 -13.32 4.45
N ARG A 585 14.97 -13.50 3.56
CA ARG A 585 16.20 -14.27 3.85
C ARG A 585 17.07 -13.68 4.97
N ASP A 586 17.08 -12.36 5.12
CA ASP A 586 17.86 -11.68 6.15
C ASP A 586 17.08 -11.66 7.46
N LEU A 587 15.73 -11.61 7.38
CA LEU A 587 14.84 -11.85 8.50
C LEU A 587 15.06 -13.25 9.10
N TRP A 588 15.13 -14.30 8.27
CA TRP A 588 15.46 -15.67 8.71
C TRP A 588 16.76 -15.72 9.53
N LYS A 589 17.86 -15.17 8.99
CA LYS A 589 19.15 -15.14 9.69
C LYS A 589 19.12 -14.37 11.01
N LYS A 590 18.38 -13.25 11.04
CA LYS A 590 18.21 -12.47 12.27
C LYS A 590 17.43 -13.27 13.31
N LEU A 591 16.39 -14.00 12.92
CA LEU A 591 15.61 -14.84 13.84
C LEU A 591 16.47 -15.93 14.48
N ASP A 592 17.39 -16.55 13.73
CA ASP A 592 18.27 -17.59 14.27
C ASP A 592 19.16 -17.08 15.41
N GLY A 593 19.71 -15.87 15.26
CA GLY A 593 20.65 -15.27 16.22
C GLY A 593 20.04 -14.56 17.43
N ILE A 594 18.70 -14.49 17.54
CA ILE A 594 18.03 -13.65 18.55
C ILE A 594 17.29 -14.48 19.59
N THR A 595 17.41 -14.04 20.85
CA THR A 595 16.77 -14.60 22.04
C THR A 595 15.42 -13.98 22.37
N ASP A 596 15.21 -12.67 22.11
CA ASP A 596 13.92 -11.98 22.29
C ASP A 596 13.58 -11.11 21.06
N MET A 597 12.46 -11.41 20.40
CA MET A 597 12.00 -10.68 19.21
C MET A 597 11.47 -9.28 19.53
N ARG A 598 11.06 -9.01 20.77
CA ARG A 598 10.43 -7.73 21.16
C ARG A 598 11.36 -6.55 20.97
N ASP A 599 12.65 -6.73 21.24
CA ASP A 599 13.66 -5.67 21.06
C ASP A 599 13.84 -5.26 19.59
N MET A 600 13.64 -6.19 18.63
CA MET A 600 13.65 -5.86 17.20
C MET A 600 12.42 -5.06 16.76
N LEU A 601 11.26 -5.48 17.25
CA LEU A 601 9.96 -4.91 16.89
C LEU A 601 9.83 -3.44 17.29
N LEU A 602 10.43 -3.06 18.43
CA LEU A 602 10.35 -1.71 18.97
C LEU A 602 11.29 -0.71 18.27
N LYS A 603 12.46 -1.17 17.81
CA LYS A 603 13.53 -0.27 17.33
C LYS A 603 13.67 -0.25 15.81
N ASP A 604 13.66 -1.41 15.17
CA ASP A 604 13.97 -1.54 13.74
C ASP A 604 12.70 -1.66 12.87
N TRP A 605 11.59 -2.18 13.42
CA TRP A 605 10.41 -2.59 12.66
C TRP A 605 9.11 -1.90 13.07
N ARG A 606 9.22 -0.69 13.63
CA ARG A 606 8.06 0.15 13.92
C ARG A 606 7.28 0.44 12.63
N ASN A 607 5.95 0.28 12.67
CA ASN A 607 5.03 0.56 11.56
C ASN A 607 5.35 -0.24 10.28
N TYR A 608 5.95 -1.43 10.42
CA TYR A 608 6.42 -2.22 9.28
C TYR A 608 5.34 -2.46 8.20
N HIS A 609 4.10 -2.65 8.65
CA HIS A 609 2.94 -2.87 7.80
C HIS A 609 2.17 -1.58 7.47
N THR A 610 2.15 -0.61 8.40
CA THR A 610 1.25 0.55 8.31
C THR A 610 1.89 1.82 7.74
N GLY A 611 3.21 1.94 7.84
CA GLY A 611 3.92 3.20 7.58
C GLY A 611 4.06 3.54 6.11
N PHE A 612 4.00 4.83 5.78
CA PHE A 612 4.33 5.36 4.47
C PHE A 612 5.85 5.31 4.23
N PRO A 613 6.35 4.98 3.02
CA PRO A 613 7.79 4.80 2.80
C PRO A 613 8.58 6.09 3.04
N THR A 614 9.49 6.07 4.02
CA THR A 614 10.38 7.19 4.38
C THR A 614 11.08 7.80 3.17
N ARG A 615 11.65 6.97 2.30
CA ARG A 615 12.32 7.37 1.06
C ARG A 615 11.45 8.22 0.11
N LEU A 616 10.13 8.08 0.17
CA LEU A 616 9.18 8.82 -0.64
C LEU A 616 8.58 10.03 0.10
N LEU A 617 9.06 10.39 1.30
CA LEU A 617 8.54 11.50 2.08
C LEU A 617 8.55 12.83 1.29
N LEU A 618 9.63 13.08 0.56
CA LEU A 618 9.77 14.25 -0.29
C LEU A 618 9.51 13.92 -1.77
N PRO A 619 8.88 14.82 -2.53
CA PRO A 619 8.81 14.69 -3.98
C PRO A 619 10.20 14.86 -4.61
N LYS A 620 10.38 14.36 -5.84
CA LYS A 620 11.64 14.56 -6.58
C LYS A 620 11.91 16.06 -6.78
N GLY A 621 12.99 16.57 -6.19
CA GLY A 621 13.36 17.99 -6.34
C GLY A 621 13.80 18.36 -7.77
N ARG A 622 14.19 19.63 -7.94
CA ARG A 622 14.85 20.12 -9.16
C ARG A 622 16.32 20.42 -8.86
N VAL A 623 17.18 20.44 -9.88
CA VAL A 623 18.60 20.79 -9.70
C VAL A 623 18.74 22.22 -9.15
N GLY A 624 17.98 23.17 -9.70
CA GLY A 624 17.86 24.55 -9.19
C GLY A 624 16.99 24.71 -7.94
N GLY A 625 16.46 23.61 -7.40
CA GLY A 625 15.52 23.61 -6.27
C GLY A 625 14.07 23.83 -6.71
N MET A 626 13.14 23.13 -6.06
CA MET A 626 11.70 23.24 -6.25
C MET A 626 11.08 23.98 -5.06
N LYS A 627 10.39 25.09 -5.34
CA LYS A 627 9.75 25.93 -4.32
C LYS A 627 8.52 25.24 -3.72
N MET A 628 8.53 25.12 -2.41
CA MET A 628 7.49 24.48 -1.62
C MET A 628 7.20 25.32 -0.37
N MET A 629 6.10 25.03 0.32
CA MET A 629 5.76 25.63 1.61
C MET A 629 5.70 24.54 2.67
N LEU A 630 6.45 24.73 3.74
CA LEU A 630 6.28 23.98 4.98
C LEU A 630 5.31 24.75 5.88
N TYR A 631 4.34 24.05 6.44
CA TYR A 631 3.40 24.59 7.41
C TYR A 631 3.50 23.83 8.72
N VAL A 632 3.61 24.56 9.83
CA VAL A 632 3.67 24.01 11.18
C VAL A 632 2.56 24.63 12.02
N ILE A 633 1.84 23.79 12.77
CA ILE A 633 0.85 24.22 13.75
C ILE A 633 1.01 23.44 15.04
N VAL A 634 0.84 24.13 16.17
CA VAL A 634 0.78 23.55 17.51
C VAL A 634 -0.62 23.74 18.07
N THR A 635 -1.26 22.66 18.52
CA THR A 635 -2.62 22.68 19.07
C THR A 635 -2.68 22.00 20.45
N PRO A 636 -3.67 22.32 21.30
CA PRO A 636 -3.90 21.55 22.52
C PRO A 636 -4.34 20.12 22.17
N LEU A 637 -3.91 19.14 22.96
CA LEU A 637 -4.35 17.75 22.82
C LEU A 637 -5.81 17.58 23.30
N LYS A 638 -6.71 17.12 22.42
CA LYS A 638 -8.09 16.74 22.79
C LYS A 638 -8.22 15.23 22.74
N LEU A 639 -8.10 14.57 23.88
CA LEU A 639 -8.09 13.10 23.94
C LEU A 639 -9.42 12.48 23.50
N VAL A 640 -9.33 11.43 22.69
CA VAL A 640 -10.45 10.51 22.42
C VAL A 640 -10.79 9.75 23.70
N ASP A 641 -12.09 9.61 24.00
CA ASP A 641 -12.54 8.95 25.22
C ASP A 641 -12.14 7.46 25.21
N ASN A 642 -11.77 6.92 26.38
CA ASN A 642 -11.36 5.53 26.59
C ASN A 642 -10.09 5.08 25.84
N VAL A 643 -9.21 6.01 25.45
CA VAL A 643 -7.90 5.64 24.89
C VAL A 643 -6.80 5.86 25.91
N ASP A 644 -6.05 4.80 26.19
CA ASP A 644 -4.89 4.85 27.08
C ASP A 644 -3.72 5.57 26.40
N ILE A 645 -3.34 6.75 26.91
CA ILE A 645 -2.24 7.58 26.38
C ILE A 645 -0.91 6.84 26.46
N SER A 646 -0.75 5.92 27.42
CA SER A 646 0.48 5.15 27.58
C SER A 646 0.70 4.15 26.42
N ILE A 647 -0.26 3.99 25.51
CA ILE A 647 -0.07 3.33 24.20
C ILE A 647 0.94 4.08 23.32
N LEU A 648 1.15 5.38 23.54
CA LEU A 648 2.10 6.21 22.79
C LEU A 648 3.51 6.24 23.38
N ASP A 649 3.73 5.63 24.55
CA ASP A 649 5.08 5.56 25.10
C ASP A 649 5.94 4.68 24.19
N VAL A 650 6.83 5.34 23.45
CA VAL A 650 7.75 4.68 22.50
C VAL A 650 8.72 3.73 23.20
N ASN A 651 8.84 3.83 24.53
CA ASN A 651 9.67 2.97 25.36
C ASN A 651 8.88 1.83 26.03
N ARG A 652 7.55 1.75 25.84
CA ARG A 652 6.74 0.67 26.40
C ARG A 652 7.04 -0.65 25.69
N LYS A 653 7.55 -1.62 26.45
CA LYS A 653 7.92 -2.95 25.93
C LYS A 653 6.75 -3.92 25.79
N ASP A 654 5.58 -3.59 26.33
CA ASP A 654 4.39 -4.43 26.42
C ASP A 654 3.40 -4.22 25.27
N VAL A 655 3.53 -3.14 24.48
CA VAL A 655 2.59 -2.81 23.39
C VAL A 655 3.26 -2.95 22.02
N VAL A 656 3.13 -4.14 21.41
CA VAL A 656 3.50 -4.37 20.01
C VAL A 656 2.31 -4.07 19.11
N ARG A 657 1.96 -2.80 18.93
CA ARG A 657 0.90 -2.39 17.99
C ARG A 657 1.42 -1.36 16.98
N ASP A 658 1.26 -1.69 15.71
CA ASP A 658 1.45 -0.77 14.58
C ASP A 658 0.25 0.19 14.52
N PHE A 659 0.42 1.44 14.97
CA PHE A 659 -0.59 2.47 14.77
C PHE A 659 -0.37 3.13 13.42
N ARG A 660 -1.37 3.06 12.54
CA ARG A 660 -1.31 3.74 11.24
C ARG A 660 -1.34 5.25 11.37
N SER A 661 -1.91 5.76 12.47
CA SER A 661 -1.85 7.18 12.79
C SER A 661 -1.95 7.43 14.29
N THR A 662 -0.93 8.07 14.84
CA THR A 662 -0.95 8.72 16.17
C THR A 662 -2.04 9.79 16.28
N VAL A 663 -2.51 10.34 15.15
CA VAL A 663 -3.57 11.37 15.07
C VAL A 663 -4.95 10.81 15.40
N LEU A 664 -5.16 9.49 15.34
CA LEU A 664 -6.42 8.86 15.76
C LEU A 664 -6.72 9.04 17.26
N LEU A 665 -5.76 9.55 18.04
CA LEU A 665 -5.87 9.80 19.47
C LEU A 665 -6.32 11.23 19.79
N ASP A 666 -6.21 12.14 18.81
CA ASP A 666 -6.75 13.49 18.91
C ASP A 666 -8.17 13.50 18.32
N LYS A 667 -9.12 14.12 19.03
CA LYS A 667 -10.49 14.34 18.57
C LYS A 667 -10.55 15.30 17.37
N MET A 668 -9.47 16.01 17.05
CA MET A 668 -9.44 16.86 15.85
C MET A 668 -9.62 16.04 14.54
N PRO A 669 -10.28 16.61 13.52
CA PRO A 669 -10.42 15.99 12.20
C PRO A 669 -9.06 15.65 11.57
N LEU A 670 -9.01 14.54 10.81
CA LEU A 670 -7.80 14.20 10.06
C LEU A 670 -7.54 15.24 8.96
N GLY A 671 -6.29 15.70 8.89
CA GLY A 671 -5.90 16.81 8.01
C GLY A 671 -6.17 18.21 8.57
N PHE A 672 -6.58 18.34 9.84
CA PHE A 672 -6.72 19.65 10.49
C PHE A 672 -5.42 20.48 10.39
N PRO A 673 -5.50 21.78 10.07
CA PRO A 673 -6.70 22.60 9.82
C PRO A 673 -7.06 22.72 8.32
N PHE A 674 -6.42 21.95 7.45
CA PHE A 674 -6.60 22.00 5.99
C PHE A 674 -7.77 21.15 5.48
N ASP A 675 -8.46 20.41 6.34
CA ASP A 675 -9.58 19.55 5.96
C ASP A 675 -10.82 20.33 5.47
N ARG A 676 -10.96 21.60 5.85
CA ARG A 676 -12.11 22.47 5.53
C ARG A 676 -11.72 23.77 4.84
N GLN A 677 -12.72 24.49 4.34
CA GLN A 677 -12.52 25.81 3.76
C GLN A 677 -11.98 26.78 4.82
N ILE A 678 -11.04 27.63 4.40
CA ILE A 678 -10.31 28.57 5.24
C ILE A 678 -10.86 29.98 5.01
N ASP A 679 -11.27 30.64 6.10
CA ASP A 679 -11.50 32.09 6.13
C ASP A 679 -10.17 32.78 6.41
N ILE A 680 -9.55 33.33 5.35
CA ILE A 680 -8.20 33.90 5.40
C ILE A 680 -8.09 35.02 6.46
N ALA A 681 -9.16 35.79 6.67
CA ALA A 681 -9.15 36.90 7.62
C ALA A 681 -9.02 36.44 9.09
N LYS A 682 -9.37 35.19 9.38
CA LYS A 682 -9.42 34.63 10.74
C LYS A 682 -8.49 33.43 10.95
N PHE A 683 -7.80 33.00 9.90
CA PHE A 683 -7.00 31.77 9.90
C PHE A 683 -5.68 31.90 10.68
N PHE A 684 -5.00 33.03 10.54
CA PHE A 684 -3.66 33.20 11.08
C PHE A 684 -3.68 33.40 12.59
N THR A 685 -2.98 32.52 13.30
CA THR A 685 -2.84 32.54 14.75
C THR A 685 -1.36 32.44 15.15
N PRO A 686 -0.96 32.89 16.36
CA PRO A 686 0.45 32.86 16.79
C PRO A 686 1.07 31.46 16.88
N ASN A 687 0.24 30.42 17.02
CA ASN A 687 0.63 29.01 17.10
C ASN A 687 0.76 28.32 15.72
N MET A 688 0.84 29.11 14.64
CA MET A 688 1.04 28.62 13.26
C MET A 688 2.22 29.34 12.58
N LYS A 689 2.89 28.65 11.65
CA LYS A 689 3.95 29.23 10.82
C LYS A 689 3.97 28.62 9.42
N PHE A 690 4.03 29.48 8.40
CA PHE A 690 4.41 29.09 7.03
C PHE A 690 5.87 29.43 6.79
N LEU A 691 6.58 28.54 6.12
CA LEU A 691 7.98 28.69 5.76
C LEU A 691 8.18 28.27 4.30
N ASP A 692 8.85 29.11 3.53
CA ASP A 692 9.29 28.75 2.18
C ASP A 692 10.47 27.78 2.26
N VAL A 693 10.37 26.65 1.57
CA VAL A 693 11.42 25.64 1.51
C VAL A 693 11.73 25.25 0.07
N MET A 694 12.96 24.80 -0.17
CA MET A 694 13.45 24.41 -1.50
C MET A 694 13.87 22.95 -1.49
N ILE A 695 13.32 22.15 -2.40
CA ILE A 695 13.70 20.73 -2.57
C ILE A 695 14.63 20.59 -3.76
N PHE A 696 15.88 20.24 -3.48
CA PHE A 696 16.92 20.01 -4.48
C PHE A 696 16.95 18.55 -4.92
N HIS A 697 17.49 18.30 -6.11
CA HIS A 697 17.74 16.94 -6.60
C HIS A 697 19.18 16.78 -7.06
N LYS A 698 19.88 15.79 -6.51
CA LYS A 698 21.23 15.43 -6.96
C LYS A 698 21.12 14.68 -8.27
N LYS A 699 21.56 15.31 -9.36
CA LYS A 699 21.68 14.65 -10.66
C LYS A 699 22.67 13.49 -10.51
N GLN A 700 22.21 12.29 -10.80
CA GLN A 700 23.06 11.12 -10.88
C GLN A 700 23.01 10.54 -12.29
N VAL A 701 24.14 10.04 -12.75
CA VAL A 701 24.21 9.31 -14.01
C VAL A 701 23.45 8.00 -13.84
N CYS A 702 22.53 7.72 -14.75
CA CYS A 702 21.83 6.44 -14.80
C CYS A 702 22.65 5.49 -15.67
N ASP A 703 23.47 4.64 -15.04
CA ASP A 703 24.31 3.66 -15.73
C ASP A 703 23.51 2.79 -16.71
N MET A 704 22.25 2.45 -16.39
CA MET A 704 21.37 1.71 -17.27
C MET A 704 20.93 2.51 -18.52
N LYS A 705 20.65 3.81 -18.38
CA LYS A 705 20.40 4.69 -19.53
C LYS A 705 21.67 4.80 -20.39
N THR A 706 22.81 5.00 -19.74
CA THR A 706 24.11 5.08 -20.42
C THR A 706 24.48 3.77 -21.14
N ARG A 707 24.17 2.60 -20.56
CA ARG A 707 24.34 1.29 -21.20
C ARG A 707 23.38 1.11 -22.39
N TRP A 708 22.12 1.45 -22.23
CA TRP A 708 21.14 1.40 -23.33
C TRP A 708 21.58 2.28 -24.50
N ASP A 709 21.97 3.52 -24.24
CA ASP A 709 22.46 4.45 -25.25
C ASP A 709 23.74 3.90 -25.94
N ARG A 710 24.64 3.27 -25.17
CA ARG A 710 25.89 2.68 -25.67
C ARG A 710 25.69 1.50 -26.63
N TYR A 711 24.72 0.61 -26.36
CA TYR A 711 24.58 -0.66 -27.08
C TYR A 711 23.39 -0.71 -28.05
N VAL A 712 22.28 -0.02 -27.73
CA VAL A 712 21.08 0.00 -28.58
C VAL A 712 21.15 1.12 -29.60
N LEU A 713 21.37 2.36 -29.13
CA LEU A 713 21.26 3.54 -29.98
C LEU A 713 22.51 3.76 -30.84
N LYS A 714 23.70 3.39 -30.35
CA LYS A 714 24.96 3.58 -31.08
C LYS A 714 24.95 3.04 -32.53
N ASN A 715 24.23 1.95 -32.79
CA ASN A 715 24.11 1.36 -34.14
C ASN A 715 22.77 1.67 -34.82
N TYR A 716 21.73 2.05 -34.08
CA TYR A 716 20.44 2.48 -34.64
C TYR A 716 20.48 3.92 -35.16
N ASP A 717 21.27 4.80 -34.54
CA ASP A 717 21.54 6.18 -34.99
C ASP A 717 22.27 6.21 -36.34
N LEU A 718 22.70 5.08 -36.91
CA LEU A 718 23.20 5.03 -38.29
C LEU A 718 22.10 5.34 -39.32
N VAL A 719 20.82 5.14 -38.98
CA VAL A 719 19.68 5.45 -39.85
C VAL A 719 19.22 6.91 -39.68
N ASP A 720 19.36 7.47 -38.47
CA ASP A 720 19.05 8.88 -38.16
C ASP A 720 20.24 9.84 -38.46
N ARG A 721 21.32 9.34 -39.07
CA ARG A 721 22.43 10.13 -39.62
C ARG A 721 22.08 10.85 -40.93
N THR A 722 20.82 11.25 -41.12
CA THR A 722 20.54 12.39 -41.99
C THR A 722 20.95 13.64 -41.23
N PHE A 723 21.89 14.40 -41.79
CA PHE A 723 22.42 15.64 -41.23
C PHE A 723 21.29 16.64 -40.91
N ILE A 724 20.78 16.61 -39.68
CA ILE A 724 20.03 17.70 -39.05
C ILE A 724 20.69 17.94 -37.69
N ASN A 725 21.66 18.86 -37.70
CA ASN A 725 22.33 19.53 -36.58
C ASN A 725 22.04 19.00 -35.15
N ASP A 726 23.03 18.28 -34.61
CA ASP A 726 23.26 18.11 -33.18
C ASP A 726 23.63 19.44 -32.50
N ASN A 727 22.62 20.30 -32.26
CA ASN A 727 22.74 21.42 -31.34
C ASN A 727 21.49 21.50 -30.44
N TYR A 728 21.30 20.48 -29.59
CA TYR A 728 20.48 20.61 -28.38
C TYR A 728 21.29 20.19 -27.15
N PHE A 729 22.38 20.91 -26.91
CA PHE A 729 22.88 21.15 -25.56
C PHE A 729 22.25 22.44 -25.02
N ILE A 730 21.41 22.26 -24.00
CA ILE A 730 21.40 22.98 -22.71
C ILE A 730 21.97 24.42 -22.68
N ASP A 731 21.15 25.32 -22.13
CA ASP A 731 21.43 26.67 -21.60
C ASP A 731 21.88 27.75 -22.58
N VAL A 732 20.96 28.67 -22.92
CA VAL A 732 21.28 30.11 -22.95
C VAL A 732 20.04 30.93 -22.59
N ASP A 733 20.19 31.79 -21.58
CA ASP A 733 19.31 32.93 -21.33
C ASP A 733 19.07 33.72 -22.62
N ILE A 734 17.80 34.00 -22.94
CA ILE A 734 17.47 34.98 -23.98
C ILE A 734 16.57 36.05 -23.37
N ASP A 735 17.25 37.09 -22.94
CA ASP A 735 16.75 38.44 -22.70
C ASP A 735 16.20 38.98 -24.02
N THR A 736 14.88 39.08 -24.14
CA THR A 736 14.22 39.53 -25.38
C THR A 736 13.97 41.03 -25.34
N LYS A 737 14.94 41.80 -25.83
CA LYS A 737 14.67 43.12 -26.41
C LYS A 737 14.18 42.94 -27.86
N ILE A 738 12.89 43.24 -28.01
CA ILE A 738 12.13 43.75 -29.15
C ILE A 738 12.99 44.12 -30.38
N ASP A 739 12.64 43.61 -31.57
CA ASP A 739 12.17 44.53 -32.61
C ASP A 739 11.17 43.95 -33.61
N ARG A 740 10.18 44.77 -33.91
CA ARG A 740 9.10 44.55 -34.87
C ARG A 740 9.66 44.81 -36.26
N ASN A 741 9.50 43.87 -37.18
CA ASN A 741 8.93 44.09 -38.51
C ASN A 741 9.21 42.90 -39.44
N ILE A 742 8.35 42.82 -40.47
CA ILE A 742 8.49 42.07 -41.72
C ILE A 742 7.70 40.75 -41.77
N ASN A 743 6.41 40.95 -42.03
CA ASN A 743 5.58 40.35 -43.08
C ASN A 743 5.60 38.84 -43.34
N LEU A 744 4.42 38.27 -43.12
CA LEU A 744 3.82 37.17 -43.87
C LEU A 744 4.04 37.33 -45.39
N PHE A 745 4.61 36.32 -46.04
CA PHE A 745 4.09 35.70 -47.26
C PHE A 745 4.81 34.35 -47.50
N ASP A 746 3.99 33.38 -47.88
CA ASP A 746 4.27 32.09 -48.54
C ASP A 746 4.72 30.83 -47.74
N MET A 747 3.84 29.83 -47.91
CA MET A 747 3.81 28.40 -47.59
C MET A 747 3.41 27.94 -46.18
#